data_AF-A0A8K0VIW5-F1
#
_entry.id   AF-A0A8K0VIW5-F1
#
_cell.length_a   1.000
_cell.length_b   1.000
_cell.length_c   1.000
_cell.angle_alpha   90.00
_cell.angle_beta   90.00
_cell.angle_gamma   90.00
#
_symmetry.space_group_name_H-M   'P 1'
#
loop_
_entity.id
_entity.type
_entity.pdbx_description
1 polymer ?
#
loop_
_entity_poly.entity_id
_entity_poly.type
_entity_poly.pdbx_seq_one_letter_code
_entity_poly.pdbx_strand_id
1 'polypeptide(L)'
;MSSQEESQQSQDSNMTVMQDNRREVLYFAYGSNLSTEQMRQRCPYSTPVGLAHLDGWKWFINGRGYANVAQVTLDDENYDDDRQGSSSSSSKGKGKGKGKGKARDEEGVYGLLYLLPPQDEEQLDGYEGVPWAYQKFQVDVKWARGDGDGDGGTDEAPLRALIYVDGERTDEDVPRDEYVDRMERGIQDAVDNWGLDEGYADRRLANPSSASPSPSPHIRHPSTMTTRRWFASQNRSFPALFARGGTSNGLVIDRRDLPPQEQWHTVLPAAMGSPDPYGRQLDGMGSGISSTSKIVILGPPSRPDVDVDFTFVQVAIRETELDMAGNCGNMSALVGPAAFDSGIVANPSVERDSDGQQWATVRFLNTNTNKVMVSRFSVAGEPLRYSHEGDYVMDGVPGTGSKITMSFMDPAGAKTGKALPTGNPVDVLQLSDGSTVQASLVDVGNPGVFISTESLGLTDHMALTPPIVETDAVLKARLEDIRRAGASKMGLDPQIQSVPKIVLLFPSSGAPEIDIRCLALSMGQAHKAVPLTLALCLGAASQLPGTIAAGLIAGESKDTVTIGHPSGTVDIGTTIRDGKIESAQLLRTARVLMKGDVLDFHALKTMAKSDPSPDATSASEPGLAHPYYPLNVQIPGYAPNETTVIQLLPVFGGIIAAVVGLVLLQAAKSRFPLRRIDHFAAAWFALCNVETITAIAWGPLSWLTVRGILANSPSRHVTQLIVCVAHLYGVALYYLTNWMEGHMYGVAYSRPEFLYYWVYYIGFNMPWAIVPVVLLWDSWQQTVKAFSALEEKAARAKQE
;
A
#
# COMPACT_ATOMS: atom_id res chain seq x y z
N MET A 1 -34.45 -50.93 29.03
CA MET A 1 -33.46 -50.85 30.12
C MET A 1 -32.17 -50.34 29.50
N SER A 2 -32.02 -49.02 29.46
CA SER A 2 -31.07 -48.23 30.27
C SER A 2 -29.75 -48.11 29.50
N SER A 3 -29.53 -47.04 28.72
CA SER A 3 -29.09 -45.68 29.13
C SER A 3 -27.60 -45.49 28.83
N GLN A 4 -27.26 -44.33 28.26
CA GLN A 4 -25.93 -43.74 27.97
C GLN A 4 -25.41 -43.90 26.54
N GLU A 5 -26.01 -43.10 25.65
CA GLU A 5 -25.25 -42.32 24.66
C GLU A 5 -24.64 -41.12 25.41
N GLU A 6 -23.32 -41.08 25.53
CA GLU A 6 -22.57 -39.89 25.91
C GLU A 6 -21.76 -39.39 24.71
N SER A 7 -22.01 -38.13 24.39
CA SER A 7 -21.42 -37.28 23.39
C SER A 7 -19.92 -37.07 23.62
N GLN A 8 -19.12 -37.22 22.56
CA GLN A 8 -17.76 -36.65 22.55
C GLN A 8 -17.87 -35.17 22.15
N GLN A 9 -17.83 -34.34 23.19
CA GLN A 9 -17.69 -32.90 23.16
C GLN A 9 -16.43 -32.48 22.41
N SER A 10 -16.57 -31.43 21.59
CA SER A 10 -15.48 -30.58 21.12
C SER A 10 -14.73 -30.02 22.33
N GLN A 11 -13.48 -30.43 22.51
CA GLN A 11 -12.59 -29.77 23.45
C GLN A 11 -11.85 -28.64 22.74
N ASP A 12 -12.31 -27.43 23.03
CA ASP A 12 -11.50 -26.23 23.13
C ASP A 12 -10.15 -26.54 23.78
N SER A 13 -9.07 -25.96 23.25
CA SER A 13 -7.79 -25.88 23.95
C SER A 13 -7.05 -24.60 23.60
N ASN A 14 -7.41 -23.56 24.36
CA ASN A 14 -6.50 -22.69 25.09
C ASN A 14 -5.34 -22.07 24.31
N MET A 15 -5.68 -20.96 23.64
CA MET A 15 -4.76 -19.86 23.41
C MET A 15 -4.17 -19.42 24.75
N THR A 16 -2.93 -19.82 25.04
CA THR A 16 -2.19 -19.32 26.20
C THR A 16 -1.83 -17.87 25.90
N VAL A 17 -2.71 -16.98 26.35
CA VAL A 17 -2.51 -15.53 26.36
C VAL A 17 -1.34 -15.23 27.28
N MET A 18 -0.18 -14.94 26.69
CA MET A 18 0.88 -14.22 27.41
C MET A 18 0.32 -12.83 27.74
N GLN A 19 0.05 -12.61 29.03
CA GLN A 19 -0.27 -11.31 29.60
C GLN A 19 0.90 -10.35 29.36
N ASP A 20 0.75 -9.50 28.35
CA ASP A 20 1.18 -8.11 28.43
C ASP A 20 0.37 -7.26 27.42
N ASN A 21 -0.69 -6.61 27.94
CA ASN A 21 -1.40 -5.44 27.42
C ASN A 21 -1.77 -5.37 25.92
N ARG A 22 -2.76 -6.18 25.46
CA ARG A 22 -3.58 -5.82 24.30
C ARG A 22 -4.87 -5.13 24.75
N ARG A 23 -5.03 -3.85 24.41
CA ARG A 23 -6.33 -3.16 24.45
C ARG A 23 -6.89 -3.14 23.02
N GLU A 24 -7.47 -4.26 22.58
CA GLU A 24 -8.29 -4.28 21.36
C GLU A 24 -9.68 -3.74 21.74
N VAL A 25 -10.22 -2.78 20.97
CA VAL A 25 -11.49 -2.10 21.25
C VAL A 25 -12.54 -2.56 20.24
N LEU A 26 -13.75 -2.89 20.69
CA LEU A 26 -14.87 -3.13 19.79
C LEU A 26 -15.38 -1.81 19.23
N TYR A 27 -15.57 -1.69 17.91
CA TYR A 27 -16.10 -0.51 17.24
C TYR A 27 -17.42 -0.82 16.55
N PHE A 28 -18.43 0.02 16.78
CA PHE A 28 -19.74 -0.04 16.13
C PHE A 28 -19.76 0.87 14.89
N ALA A 29 -19.72 0.25 13.71
CA ALA A 29 -19.72 0.95 12.44
C ALA A 29 -21.13 1.18 11.89
N TYR A 30 -21.34 2.35 11.30
CA TYR A 30 -22.58 2.74 10.62
C TYR A 30 -22.26 3.63 9.39
N GLY A 31 -23.26 3.88 8.54
CA GLY A 31 -23.06 4.66 7.31
C GLY A 31 -22.08 3.98 6.35
N SER A 32 -21.15 4.73 5.75
CA SER A 32 -20.15 4.15 4.82
C SER A 32 -19.18 3.16 5.48
N ASN A 33 -19.02 3.18 6.81
CA ASN A 33 -18.17 2.22 7.53
C ASN A 33 -18.82 0.84 7.73
N LEU A 34 -20.08 0.67 7.32
CA LEU A 34 -20.67 -0.66 7.17
C LEU A 34 -19.91 -1.51 6.13
N SER A 35 -19.25 -0.88 5.15
CA SER A 35 -18.44 -1.58 4.15
C SER A 35 -17.17 -2.15 4.78
N THR A 36 -17.06 -3.48 4.77
CA THR A 36 -15.87 -4.23 5.18
C THR A 36 -14.66 -3.93 4.30
N GLU A 37 -14.87 -3.68 3.00
CA GLU A 37 -13.83 -3.23 2.07
C GLU A 37 -13.33 -1.83 2.43
N GLN A 38 -14.24 -0.88 2.73
CA GLN A 38 -13.84 0.45 3.17
C GLN A 38 -13.11 0.41 4.53
N MET A 39 -13.61 -0.40 5.47
CA MET A 39 -12.97 -0.58 6.78
C MET A 39 -11.61 -1.25 6.68
N ARG A 40 -11.39 -2.21 5.77
CA ARG A 40 -10.07 -2.80 5.53
C ARG A 40 -9.08 -1.81 4.89
N GLN A 41 -9.56 -0.85 4.10
CA GLN A 41 -8.73 0.23 3.55
C GLN A 41 -8.37 1.30 4.59
N ARG A 42 -9.30 1.62 5.50
CA ARG A 42 -9.10 2.62 6.57
C ARG A 42 -8.33 2.05 7.77
N CYS A 43 -8.59 0.77 8.09
CA CYS A 43 -8.13 0.04 9.26
C CYS A 43 -7.71 -1.39 8.83
N PRO A 44 -6.47 -1.58 8.34
CA PRO A 44 -6.02 -2.82 7.71
C PRO A 44 -5.97 -4.05 8.61
N TYR A 45 -5.92 -3.85 9.93
CA TYR A 45 -5.90 -4.90 10.95
C TYR A 45 -7.26 -5.08 11.64
N SER A 46 -8.28 -4.31 11.24
CA SER A 46 -9.63 -4.44 11.76
C SER A 46 -10.25 -5.77 11.34
N THR A 47 -10.90 -6.44 12.29
CA THR A 47 -11.57 -7.72 12.05
C THR A 47 -13.07 -7.55 12.23
N PRO A 48 -13.91 -7.75 11.19
CA PRO A 48 -15.36 -7.69 11.36
C PRO A 48 -15.83 -8.88 12.21
N VAL A 49 -16.69 -8.61 13.18
CA VAL A 49 -17.12 -9.58 14.20
C VAL A 49 -18.55 -10.05 13.95
N GLY A 50 -19.46 -9.12 13.63
CA GLY A 50 -20.85 -9.45 13.34
C GLY A 50 -21.80 -8.28 13.56
N LEU A 51 -23.07 -8.48 13.19
CA LEU A 51 -24.10 -7.45 13.23
C LEU A 51 -24.57 -7.20 14.67
N ALA A 52 -24.68 -5.92 15.04
CA ALA A 52 -25.15 -5.50 16.35
C ALA A 52 -26.26 -4.44 16.23
N HIS A 53 -27.05 -4.35 17.29
CA HIS A 53 -28.16 -3.42 17.46
C HIS A 53 -27.88 -2.45 18.61
N LEU A 54 -28.09 -1.16 18.34
CA LEU A 54 -27.93 -0.06 19.30
C LEU A 54 -29.31 0.51 19.65
N ASP A 55 -29.80 0.20 20.85
CA ASP A 55 -31.14 0.57 21.33
C ASP A 55 -31.23 2.06 21.71
N GLY A 56 -32.30 2.76 21.31
CA GLY A 56 -32.58 4.13 21.75
C GLY A 56 -31.74 5.22 21.04
N TRP A 57 -31.18 4.89 19.87
CA TRP A 57 -30.46 5.82 19.00
C TRP A 57 -31.16 5.95 17.65
N LYS A 58 -31.06 7.13 17.03
CA LYS A 58 -31.60 7.46 15.71
C LYS A 58 -30.46 7.72 14.73
N TRP A 59 -30.55 7.13 13.53
CA TRP A 59 -29.67 7.42 12.40
C TRP A 59 -30.25 8.55 11.53
N PHE A 60 -29.38 9.45 11.04
CA PHE A 60 -29.74 10.53 10.11
C PHE A 60 -28.50 11.04 9.35
N ILE A 61 -28.70 11.93 8.38
CA ILE A 61 -27.62 12.66 7.71
C ILE A 61 -27.51 14.05 8.35
N ASN A 62 -26.32 14.42 8.85
CA ASN A 62 -26.10 15.72 9.50
C ASN A 62 -25.97 16.87 8.50
N GLY A 63 -25.97 18.12 8.96
CA GLY A 63 -25.77 19.34 8.16
C GLY A 63 -24.44 19.45 7.37
N ARG A 64 -23.55 18.45 7.44
CA ARG A 64 -22.38 18.35 6.53
C ARG A 64 -22.64 17.43 5.33
N GLY A 65 -23.77 16.73 5.34
CA GLY A 65 -24.17 15.73 4.36
C GLY A 65 -23.53 14.35 4.58
N TYR A 66 -23.18 14.00 5.82
CA TYR A 66 -22.61 12.69 6.22
C TYR A 66 -23.48 11.99 7.27
N ALA A 67 -23.38 10.65 7.35
CA ALA A 67 -24.17 9.85 8.28
C ALA A 67 -23.80 10.13 9.75
N ASN A 68 -24.79 10.22 10.63
CA ASN A 68 -24.62 10.43 12.06
C ASN A 68 -25.66 9.62 12.85
N VAL A 69 -25.42 9.45 14.15
CA VAL A 69 -26.39 8.88 15.09
C VAL A 69 -26.55 9.76 16.33
N ALA A 70 -27.76 9.88 16.86
CA ALA A 70 -28.02 10.63 18.09
C ALA A 70 -28.92 9.82 19.04
N GLN A 71 -28.71 9.99 20.36
CA GLN A 71 -29.56 9.35 21.36
C GLN A 71 -30.94 10.02 21.37
N VAL A 72 -32.01 9.22 21.33
CA VAL A 72 -33.37 9.74 21.38
C VAL A 72 -33.68 10.12 22.83
N THR A 73 -33.61 11.41 23.14
CA THR A 73 -34.11 11.94 24.42
C THR A 73 -35.64 11.96 24.40
N LEU A 74 -36.26 11.46 25.47
CA LEU A 74 -37.72 11.33 25.63
C LEU A 74 -38.48 12.68 25.74
N ASP A 75 -37.93 13.79 25.24
CA ASP A 75 -38.43 15.14 25.49
C ASP A 75 -38.81 15.95 24.22
N ASP A 76 -38.77 15.39 23.01
CA ASP A 76 -39.27 16.07 21.80
C ASP A 76 -40.70 15.63 21.44
N GLU A 77 -41.63 15.90 22.36
CA GLU A 77 -42.98 16.34 21.98
C GLU A 77 -42.87 17.77 21.44
N ASN A 78 -42.61 17.93 20.14
CA ASN A 78 -43.08 19.03 19.28
C ASN A 78 -42.30 19.09 17.96
N TYR A 79 -42.90 18.60 16.88
CA TYR A 79 -42.89 19.37 15.64
C TYR A 79 -44.19 19.12 14.87
N ASP A 80 -44.81 20.24 14.54
CA ASP A 80 -46.21 20.49 14.20
C ASP A 80 -46.85 19.69 13.06
N ASP A 81 -48.05 19.19 13.37
CA ASP A 81 -49.32 19.55 12.74
C ASP A 81 -49.24 20.48 11.52
N ASP A 82 -49.37 19.91 10.32
CA ASP A 82 -50.09 20.58 9.23
C ASP A 82 -50.47 19.59 8.11
N ARG A 83 -51.67 19.03 8.22
CA ARG A 83 -52.64 18.97 7.11
C ARG A 83 -53.98 18.41 7.57
N GLN A 84 -54.93 19.34 7.62
CA GLN A 84 -56.35 19.18 7.83
C GLN A 84 -57.00 18.13 6.91
N GLY A 85 -57.88 17.33 7.53
CA GLY A 85 -59.26 17.17 7.06
C GLY A 85 -59.56 15.97 6.15
N SER A 86 -60.18 14.93 6.67
CA SER A 86 -61.65 14.89 6.71
C SER A 86 -62.17 13.70 7.52
N SER A 87 -63.37 13.93 8.03
CA SER A 87 -64.12 13.22 9.05
C SER A 87 -64.83 11.95 8.57
N SER A 88 -64.97 10.98 9.48
CA SER A 88 -66.25 10.52 10.06
C SER A 88 -66.58 9.01 10.04
N SER A 89 -66.95 8.56 11.25
CA SER A 89 -67.99 7.58 11.60
C SER A 89 -67.71 6.07 11.54
N SER A 90 -67.41 5.55 12.74
CA SER A 90 -68.08 4.42 13.43
C SER A 90 -68.58 3.20 12.64
N SER A 91 -68.04 2.03 12.97
CA SER A 91 -68.86 0.94 13.54
C SER A 91 -68.02 -0.03 14.38
N LYS A 92 -68.63 -0.49 15.49
CA LYS A 92 -68.09 -1.43 16.47
C LYS A 92 -68.06 -2.86 15.92
N GLY A 93 -66.95 -3.58 16.15
CA GLY A 93 -66.88 -5.03 16.09
C GLY A 93 -65.88 -5.55 17.13
N LYS A 94 -66.39 -6.29 18.13
CA LYS A 94 -65.62 -6.88 19.24
C LYS A 94 -64.63 -7.94 18.75
N GLY A 95 -63.38 -7.88 19.21
CA GLY A 95 -62.38 -8.94 19.10
C GLY A 95 -61.33 -8.82 20.20
N LYS A 96 -61.09 -9.92 20.93
CA LYS A 96 -60.25 -10.09 22.12
C LYS A 96 -58.93 -9.31 22.14
N GLY A 97 -58.71 -8.56 23.22
CA GLY A 97 -57.41 -8.00 23.57
C GLY A 97 -56.57 -8.97 24.40
N LYS A 98 -55.36 -9.26 23.91
CA LYS A 98 -54.10 -9.25 24.68
C LYS A 98 -52.95 -9.22 23.66
N GLY A 99 -52.82 -8.08 22.99
CA GLY A 99 -51.53 -7.66 22.45
C GLY A 99 -50.77 -6.92 23.56
N LYS A 100 -49.54 -7.34 23.82
CA LYS A 100 -48.47 -6.51 24.39
C LYS A 100 -47.16 -7.28 24.24
N GLY A 101 -46.31 -6.80 23.34
CA GLY A 101 -44.96 -7.32 23.13
C GLY A 101 -44.43 -7.25 21.70
N LYS A 102 -44.82 -6.27 20.88
CA LYS A 102 -44.24 -6.13 19.52
C LYS A 102 -44.06 -4.68 19.05
N ALA A 103 -43.84 -3.75 19.98
CA ALA A 103 -43.64 -2.33 19.68
C ALA A 103 -42.43 -1.74 20.44
N ARG A 104 -41.39 -2.56 20.67
CA ARG A 104 -40.14 -2.12 21.30
C ARG A 104 -38.87 -2.48 20.52
N ASP A 105 -38.99 -3.17 19.39
CA ASP A 105 -37.85 -3.59 18.57
C ASP A 105 -37.60 -2.67 17.36
N GLU A 106 -38.36 -1.56 17.21
CA GLU A 106 -38.27 -0.66 16.05
C GLU A 106 -37.50 0.66 16.31
N GLU A 107 -36.99 0.89 17.52
CA GLU A 107 -36.24 2.10 17.91
C GLU A 107 -34.77 1.79 18.19
N GLY A 108 -33.99 1.57 17.13
CA GLY A 108 -32.54 1.41 17.23
C GLY A 108 -31.81 1.42 15.89
N VAL A 109 -30.47 1.46 15.99
CA VAL A 109 -29.56 1.48 14.83
C VAL A 109 -28.89 0.13 14.68
N TYR A 110 -28.96 -0.47 13.48
CA TYR A 110 -28.14 -1.63 13.14
C TYR A 110 -26.79 -1.20 12.61
N GLY A 111 -25.73 -1.85 13.08
CA GLY A 111 -24.35 -1.57 12.70
C GLY A 111 -23.50 -2.83 12.71
N LEU A 112 -22.32 -2.75 12.09
CA LEU A 112 -21.37 -3.86 12.03
C LEU A 112 -20.26 -3.66 13.06
N LEU A 113 -19.99 -4.68 13.87
CA LEU A 113 -18.91 -4.63 14.85
C LEU A 113 -17.56 -5.00 14.24
N TYR A 114 -16.53 -4.25 14.63
CA TYR A 114 -15.14 -4.52 14.30
C TYR A 114 -14.28 -4.61 15.57
N LEU A 115 -13.37 -5.57 15.65
CA LEU A 115 -12.25 -5.51 16.59
C LEU A 115 -11.20 -4.57 16.01
N LEU A 116 -10.92 -3.47 16.71
CA LEU A 116 -9.92 -2.48 16.35
C LEU A 116 -8.69 -2.60 17.25
N PRO A 117 -7.51 -2.91 16.69
CA PRO A 117 -6.24 -2.68 17.35
C PRO A 117 -5.98 -1.17 17.57
N PRO A 118 -5.18 -0.76 18.57
CA PRO A 118 -4.92 0.66 18.86
C PRO A 118 -4.39 1.48 17.66
N GLN A 119 -3.62 0.86 16.77
CA GLN A 119 -3.08 1.52 15.56
C GLN A 119 -4.17 1.81 14.51
N ASP A 120 -5.21 0.99 14.47
CA ASP A 120 -6.34 1.17 13.56
C ASP A 120 -7.36 2.15 14.13
N GLU A 121 -7.50 2.20 15.47
CA GLU A 121 -8.26 3.26 16.14
C GLU A 121 -7.66 4.64 15.85
N GLU A 122 -6.33 4.81 15.94
CA GLU A 122 -5.66 6.08 15.64
C GLU A 122 -5.80 6.50 14.17
N GLN A 123 -5.77 5.54 13.24
CA GLN A 123 -6.04 5.81 11.83
C GLN A 123 -7.51 6.20 11.59
N LEU A 124 -8.44 5.50 12.24
CA LEU A 124 -9.87 5.79 12.13
C LEU A 124 -10.20 7.17 12.71
N ASP A 125 -9.56 7.57 13.81
CA ASP A 125 -9.66 8.93 14.36
C ASP A 125 -9.30 10.01 13.32
N GLY A 126 -8.30 9.75 12.47
CA GLY A 126 -7.93 10.64 11.37
C GLY A 126 -9.00 10.74 10.28
N TYR A 127 -9.63 9.61 9.91
CA TYR A 127 -10.69 9.58 8.89
C TYR A 127 -12.03 10.15 9.37
N GLU A 128 -12.39 9.91 10.62
CA GLU A 128 -13.58 10.46 11.27
C GLU A 128 -13.34 11.90 11.76
N GLY A 129 -12.12 12.42 11.61
CA GLY A 129 -11.76 13.78 11.97
C GLY A 129 -11.97 14.07 13.45
N VAL A 130 -11.58 13.16 14.33
CA VAL A 130 -11.70 13.36 15.78
C VAL A 130 -10.71 14.43 16.25
N PRO A 131 -11.10 15.37 17.13
CA PRO A 131 -12.45 15.59 17.69
C PRO A 131 -13.29 16.66 16.95
N TRP A 132 -12.85 17.14 15.78
CA TRP A 132 -13.44 18.30 15.09
C TRP A 132 -14.68 17.97 14.23
N ALA A 133 -14.79 16.73 13.75
CA ALA A 133 -15.88 16.23 12.94
C ALA A 133 -16.80 15.31 13.76
N TYR A 134 -16.24 14.27 14.37
CA TYR A 134 -16.95 13.36 15.28
C TYR A 134 -16.20 13.28 16.62
N GLN A 135 -16.92 12.93 17.69
CA GLN A 135 -16.38 12.62 19.01
C GLN A 135 -16.56 11.13 19.35
N LYS A 136 -15.67 10.60 20.18
CA LYS A 136 -15.67 9.17 20.59
C LYS A 136 -16.53 8.94 21.82
N PHE A 137 -17.47 7.99 21.73
CA PHE A 137 -18.30 7.54 22.85
C PHE A 137 -18.21 6.02 23.03
N GLN A 138 -18.44 5.55 24.26
CA GLN A 138 -18.58 4.13 24.56
C GLN A 138 -20.06 3.85 24.79
N VAL A 139 -20.64 2.97 23.98
CA VAL A 139 -22.06 2.60 24.00
C VAL A 139 -22.23 1.11 24.25
N ASP A 140 -23.38 0.76 24.82
CA ASP A 140 -23.80 -0.61 25.05
C ASP A 140 -24.63 -1.09 23.85
N VAL A 141 -24.20 -2.19 23.23
CA VAL A 141 -24.83 -2.78 22.04
C VAL A 141 -25.19 -4.24 22.28
N LYS A 142 -26.17 -4.75 21.53
CA LYS A 142 -26.62 -6.14 21.58
C LYS A 142 -26.35 -6.85 20.25
N TRP A 143 -26.12 -8.15 20.26
CA TRP A 143 -26.05 -8.92 19.02
C TRP A 143 -27.38 -8.91 18.27
N ALA A 144 -27.34 -8.72 16.95
CA ALA A 144 -28.49 -8.91 16.10
C ALA A 144 -28.62 -10.41 15.78
N ARG A 145 -29.62 -11.09 16.33
CA ARG A 145 -29.84 -12.55 16.12
C ARG A 145 -30.01 -12.87 14.64
N GLY A 146 -29.21 -13.80 14.11
CA GLY A 146 -29.46 -14.49 12.84
C GLY A 146 -30.30 -15.74 13.07
N ASP A 147 -31.30 -15.97 12.20
CA ASP A 147 -32.22 -17.11 12.27
C ASP A 147 -31.48 -18.46 12.17
N GLY A 148 -31.41 -19.16 13.30
CA GLY A 148 -31.09 -20.58 13.42
C GLY A 148 -31.81 -21.13 14.64
N ASP A 149 -32.84 -21.95 14.42
CA ASP A 149 -33.67 -22.58 15.44
C ASP A 149 -32.83 -23.30 16.52
N GLY A 150 -32.99 -22.89 17.78
CA GLY A 150 -32.34 -23.53 18.93
C GLY A 150 -32.52 -22.75 20.25
N ASP A 151 -33.71 -22.89 20.85
CA ASP A 151 -34.06 -22.79 22.27
C ASP A 151 -33.44 -21.69 23.18
N GLY A 152 -34.32 -20.91 23.79
CA GLY A 152 -34.22 -20.60 25.23
C GLY A 152 -33.15 -19.61 25.71
N GLY A 153 -33.54 -18.33 25.77
CA GLY A 153 -33.07 -17.29 26.69
C GLY A 153 -31.75 -17.46 27.47
N THR A 154 -30.79 -16.62 27.12
CA THR A 154 -29.87 -16.00 28.08
C THR A 154 -29.83 -14.50 27.78
N ASP A 155 -30.09 -13.66 28.79
CA ASP A 155 -29.77 -12.23 28.77
C ASP A 155 -28.24 -12.12 28.57
N GLU A 156 -27.79 -12.05 27.32
CA GLU A 156 -26.39 -11.76 27.02
C GLU A 156 -26.09 -10.35 27.51
N ALA A 157 -25.02 -10.23 28.31
CA ALA A 157 -24.57 -8.94 28.81
C ALA A 157 -24.29 -7.99 27.63
N PRO A 158 -24.71 -6.71 27.71
CA PRO A 158 -24.47 -5.75 26.63
C PRO A 158 -22.96 -5.63 26.36
N LEU A 159 -22.61 -5.65 25.07
CA LEU A 159 -21.24 -5.45 24.62
C LEU A 159 -20.91 -3.96 24.64
N ARG A 160 -19.74 -3.60 25.17
CA ARG A 160 -19.29 -2.21 25.18
C ARG A 160 -18.48 -1.94 23.92
N ALA A 161 -18.97 -1.02 23.08
CA ALA A 161 -18.35 -0.66 21.80
C ALA A 161 -18.09 0.85 21.71
N LEU A 162 -16.99 1.21 21.05
CA LEU A 162 -16.66 2.55 20.60
C LEU A 162 -17.60 2.95 19.45
N ILE A 163 -18.06 4.19 19.45
CA ILE A 163 -18.81 4.80 18.35
C ILE A 163 -18.34 6.25 18.14
N TYR A 164 -18.35 6.70 16.89
CA TYR A 164 -18.05 8.08 16.51
C TYR A 164 -19.39 8.82 16.32
N VAL A 165 -19.60 9.96 16.98
CA VAL A 165 -20.86 10.73 16.92
C VAL A 165 -20.55 12.21 16.76
N ASP A 166 -21.23 12.91 15.85
CA ASP A 166 -21.17 14.37 15.75
C ASP A 166 -22.24 14.98 16.68
N GLY A 167 -21.83 15.42 17.86
CA GLY A 167 -22.72 16.00 18.88
C GLY A 167 -22.99 17.49 18.73
N GLU A 168 -22.34 18.19 17.78
CA GLU A 168 -22.51 19.63 17.58
C GLU A 168 -23.51 19.96 16.45
N ARG A 169 -23.66 19.06 15.48
CA ARG A 169 -24.51 19.25 14.29
C ARG A 169 -25.55 18.15 14.19
N THR A 170 -26.63 18.29 14.96
CA THR A 170 -27.71 17.30 15.06
C THR A 170 -28.89 17.56 14.12
N ASP A 171 -28.84 18.62 13.30
CA ASP A 171 -29.89 18.94 12.32
C ASP A 171 -29.81 17.98 11.10
N GLU A 172 -30.97 17.52 10.62
CA GLU A 172 -31.08 16.64 9.45
C GLU A 172 -30.92 17.42 8.14
N ASP A 173 -30.13 16.87 7.21
CA ASP A 173 -29.87 17.44 5.89
C ASP A 173 -29.76 16.35 4.81
N VAL A 174 -29.55 16.73 3.55
CA VAL A 174 -29.37 15.78 2.42
C VAL A 174 -27.92 15.30 2.31
N PRO A 175 -27.69 14.04 1.91
CA PRO A 175 -26.34 13.52 1.73
C PRO A 175 -25.64 14.22 0.57
N ARG A 176 -24.32 14.38 0.67
CA ARG A 176 -23.52 14.90 -0.45
C ARG A 176 -23.45 13.89 -1.59
N ASP A 177 -23.48 14.38 -2.83
CA ASP A 177 -23.35 13.55 -4.04
C ASP A 177 -22.11 12.63 -3.97
N GLU A 178 -20.97 13.13 -3.49
CA GLU A 178 -19.75 12.30 -3.36
C GLU A 178 -19.83 11.20 -2.28
N TYR A 179 -20.80 11.28 -1.37
CA TYR A 179 -20.97 10.38 -0.24
C TYR A 179 -22.00 9.28 -0.50
N VAL A 180 -23.00 9.54 -1.35
CA VAL A 180 -24.10 8.59 -1.67
C VAL A 180 -23.54 7.23 -2.08
N ASP A 181 -22.68 7.18 -3.09
CA ASP A 181 -22.08 5.94 -3.61
C ASP A 181 -21.35 5.12 -2.52
N ARG A 182 -20.73 5.79 -1.55
CA ARG A 182 -19.98 5.14 -0.47
C ARG A 182 -20.90 4.56 0.60
N MET A 183 -21.98 5.27 0.88
CA MET A 183 -23.00 4.84 1.82
C MET A 183 -23.78 3.64 1.27
N GLU A 184 -24.21 3.70 0.00
CA GLU A 184 -24.91 2.59 -0.66
C GLU A 184 -24.09 1.31 -0.70
N ARG A 185 -22.79 1.40 -1.01
CA ARG A 185 -21.89 0.23 -0.94
C ARG A 185 -21.78 -0.36 0.46
N GLY A 186 -21.77 0.48 1.50
CA GLY A 186 -21.74 0.01 2.89
C GLY A 186 -23.01 -0.72 3.28
N ILE A 187 -24.18 -0.20 2.88
CA ILE A 187 -25.47 -0.83 3.14
C ILE A 187 -25.57 -2.16 2.40
N GLN A 188 -25.21 -2.18 1.12
CA GLN A 188 -25.25 -3.40 0.31
C GLN A 188 -24.34 -4.49 0.87
N ASP A 189 -23.12 -4.15 1.31
CA ASP A 189 -22.20 -5.09 1.95
C ASP A 189 -22.78 -5.67 3.26
N ALA A 190 -23.44 -4.84 4.07
CA ALA A 190 -24.11 -5.29 5.30
C ALA A 190 -25.32 -6.20 5.03
N VAL A 191 -26.11 -5.93 3.99
CA VAL A 191 -27.25 -6.78 3.58
C VAL A 191 -26.75 -8.12 3.02
N ASP A 192 -25.85 -8.08 2.05
CA ASP A 192 -25.41 -9.27 1.31
C ASP A 192 -24.57 -10.23 2.15
N ASN A 193 -23.70 -9.69 3.01
CA ASN A 193 -22.68 -10.49 3.70
C ASN A 193 -22.93 -10.66 5.20
N TRP A 194 -23.77 -9.83 5.82
CA TRP A 194 -23.95 -9.79 7.29
C TRP A 194 -25.40 -9.91 7.75
N GLY A 195 -26.35 -10.09 6.83
CA GLY A 195 -27.75 -10.38 7.15
C GLY A 195 -28.52 -9.16 7.69
N LEU A 196 -28.13 -7.94 7.32
CA LEU A 196 -28.92 -6.75 7.62
C LEU A 196 -30.29 -6.83 6.91
N ASP A 197 -31.38 -6.57 7.64
CA ASP A 197 -32.74 -6.58 7.07
C ASP A 197 -32.88 -5.53 5.96
N GLU A 198 -33.20 -5.98 4.74
CA GLU A 198 -33.36 -5.16 3.55
C GLU A 198 -34.48 -4.12 3.77
N GLY A 199 -35.56 -4.50 4.48
CA GLY A 199 -36.63 -3.58 4.83
C GLY A 199 -36.21 -2.44 5.76
N TYR A 200 -35.27 -2.69 6.69
CA TYR A 200 -34.66 -1.67 7.53
C TYR A 200 -33.72 -0.77 6.73
N ALA A 201 -32.86 -1.37 5.89
CA ALA A 201 -31.94 -0.64 5.02
C ALA A 201 -32.66 0.35 4.09
N ASP A 202 -33.73 -0.08 3.44
CA ASP A 202 -34.52 0.76 2.53
C ASP A 202 -35.27 1.89 3.25
N ARG A 203 -35.79 1.63 4.45
CA ARG A 203 -36.56 2.63 5.20
C ARG A 203 -35.70 3.67 5.90
N ARG A 204 -34.49 3.29 6.33
CA ARG A 204 -33.67 4.09 7.25
C ARG A 204 -32.31 4.48 6.68
N LEU A 205 -31.74 3.75 5.73
CA LEU A 205 -30.38 3.98 5.25
C LEU A 205 -30.31 4.38 3.76
N ALA A 206 -31.36 4.15 2.95
CA ALA A 206 -31.38 4.42 1.50
C ALA A 206 -32.63 5.19 1.00
N ASN A 207 -32.60 6.54 0.98
CA ASN A 207 -33.19 7.43 -0.07
C ASN A 207 -33.00 8.92 0.29
N PRO A 208 -32.61 9.82 -0.65
CA PRO A 208 -33.65 10.66 -1.26
C PRO A 208 -33.31 11.11 -2.71
N SER A 209 -33.51 10.30 -3.76
CA SER A 209 -33.60 10.78 -5.16
C SER A 209 -33.88 9.67 -6.18
N SER A 210 -35.10 9.13 -6.19
CA SER A 210 -35.57 8.28 -7.28
C SER A 210 -36.11 9.12 -8.46
N ALA A 211 -35.32 9.31 -9.53
CA ALA A 211 -35.84 9.63 -10.87
C ALA A 211 -34.91 9.12 -11.98
N SER A 212 -35.28 8.00 -12.60
CA SER A 212 -34.60 7.35 -13.73
C SER A 212 -34.92 8.04 -15.07
N PRO A 213 -34.09 7.82 -16.12
CA PRO A 213 -34.67 7.29 -17.35
C PRO A 213 -33.86 6.17 -18.03
N SER A 214 -34.60 5.36 -18.79
CA SER A 214 -34.30 4.07 -19.40
C SER A 214 -33.29 4.05 -20.57
N PRO A 215 -32.69 2.88 -20.89
CA PRO A 215 -31.95 2.69 -22.14
C PRO A 215 -32.78 1.94 -23.20
N SER A 216 -32.51 2.23 -24.47
CA SER A 216 -32.99 1.49 -25.65
C SER A 216 -31.87 1.43 -26.70
N PRO A 217 -31.88 0.44 -27.62
CA PRO A 217 -30.73 -0.47 -27.72
C PRO A 217 -29.99 -0.47 -29.07
N HIS A 218 -28.82 -1.13 -29.05
CA HIS A 218 -28.07 -1.79 -30.14
C HIS A 218 -27.72 -1.03 -31.44
N ILE A 219 -26.41 -0.88 -31.71
CA ILE A 219 -25.84 -1.13 -33.04
C ILE A 219 -24.48 -1.85 -32.89
N ARG A 220 -24.39 -3.08 -33.41
CA ARG A 220 -23.13 -3.75 -33.81
C ARG A 220 -22.88 -3.45 -35.28
N HIS A 221 -21.62 -3.27 -35.70
CA HIS A 221 -21.10 -3.75 -36.98
C HIS A 221 -19.54 -3.64 -37.03
N PRO A 222 -18.86 -4.30 -37.99
CA PRO A 222 -17.74 -5.21 -37.72
C PRO A 222 -16.36 -4.64 -38.05
N SER A 223 -15.36 -5.36 -37.56
CA SER A 223 -13.94 -5.27 -37.87
C SER A 223 -13.62 -5.47 -39.36
N THR A 224 -12.82 -4.56 -39.94
CA THR A 224 -11.83 -4.93 -40.98
C THR A 224 -10.65 -3.94 -41.04
N MET A 225 -9.46 -4.53 -40.92
CA MET A 225 -8.14 -4.21 -41.52
C MET A 225 -7.62 -2.77 -41.55
N THR A 226 -6.42 -2.54 -40.98
CA THR A 226 -5.28 -1.97 -41.74
C THR A 226 -3.94 -2.06 -40.99
N THR A 227 -2.89 -2.40 -41.75
CA THR A 227 -1.46 -2.21 -41.49
C THR A 227 -1.15 -0.91 -40.73
N ARG A 228 -0.62 -1.00 -39.50
CA ARG A 228 -0.18 0.17 -38.72
C ARG A 228 1.21 0.62 -39.18
N ARG A 229 1.19 1.61 -40.06
CA ARG A 229 2.31 2.47 -40.42
C ARG A 229 2.42 3.55 -39.33
N TRP A 230 3.59 3.69 -38.71
CA TRP A 230 3.88 4.74 -37.74
C TRP A 230 3.78 6.13 -38.39
N PHE A 231 2.74 6.91 -38.08
CA PHE A 231 2.73 8.37 -38.27
C PHE A 231 1.82 9.09 -37.25
N ALA A 232 2.47 9.93 -36.44
CA ALA A 232 2.10 11.25 -35.89
C ALA A 232 0.77 11.53 -35.15
N SER A 233 0.95 11.83 -33.85
CA SER A 233 0.18 12.68 -32.91
C SER A 233 -1.06 12.11 -32.21
N GLN A 234 -1.11 12.37 -30.88
CA GLN A 234 -2.14 12.05 -29.87
C GLN A 234 -2.01 10.67 -29.17
N ASN A 235 -1.73 10.71 -27.86
CA ASN A 235 -1.61 9.60 -26.90
C ASN A 235 -0.75 8.41 -27.38
N ARG A 236 0.49 8.31 -26.92
CA ARG A 236 1.27 7.08 -27.09
C ARG A 236 0.54 5.95 -26.34
N SER A 237 0.12 4.93 -27.04
CA SER A 237 -0.38 3.69 -26.45
C SER A 237 0.33 2.51 -27.09
N PHE A 238 0.47 1.42 -26.33
CA PHE A 238 1.07 0.18 -26.84
C PHE A 238 0.23 -1.04 -26.43
N PRO A 239 0.11 -2.06 -27.29
CA PRO A 239 -0.58 -3.29 -26.97
C PRO A 239 0.07 -4.00 -25.78
N ALA A 240 -0.75 -4.46 -24.84
CA ALA A 240 -0.29 -5.32 -23.74
C ALA A 240 -1.39 -6.29 -23.29
N LEU A 241 -0.96 -7.38 -22.69
CA LEU A 241 -1.82 -8.24 -21.89
C LEU A 241 -1.59 -7.89 -20.42
N PHE A 242 -2.64 -7.78 -19.64
CA PHE A 242 -2.53 -7.86 -18.19
C PHE A 242 -2.93 -9.26 -17.78
N ALA A 243 -2.02 -9.98 -17.12
CA ALA A 243 -2.19 -11.40 -16.89
C ALA A 243 -1.63 -11.85 -15.54
N ARG A 244 -2.21 -12.91 -15.01
CA ARG A 244 -1.71 -13.65 -13.86
C ARG A 244 -0.80 -14.78 -14.32
N GLY A 245 0.41 -14.84 -13.78
CA GLY A 245 1.29 -16.00 -13.87
C GLY A 245 1.63 -16.47 -12.47
N GLY A 246 1.26 -17.69 -12.10
CA GLY A 246 1.39 -18.16 -10.72
C GLY A 246 0.62 -17.26 -9.74
N THR A 247 1.24 -16.92 -8.62
CA THR A 247 0.70 -16.00 -7.60
C THR A 247 1.11 -14.53 -7.85
N SER A 248 1.30 -14.13 -9.10
CA SER A 248 1.74 -12.78 -9.48
C SER A 248 0.98 -12.28 -10.71
N ASN A 249 0.79 -10.97 -10.80
CA ASN A 249 0.17 -10.31 -11.95
C ASN A 249 1.13 -9.30 -12.56
N GLY A 250 0.94 -9.00 -13.84
CA GLY A 250 1.75 -8.00 -14.52
C GLY A 250 1.39 -7.84 -15.98
N LEU A 251 2.11 -6.93 -16.64
CA LEU A 251 1.98 -6.72 -18.07
C LEU A 251 2.81 -7.74 -18.85
N VAL A 252 2.27 -8.21 -19.97
CA VAL A 252 3.00 -8.96 -21.01
C VAL A 252 2.97 -8.13 -22.28
N ILE A 253 4.14 -7.76 -22.79
CA ILE A 253 4.31 -6.81 -23.89
C ILE A 253 5.18 -7.44 -24.97
N ASP A 254 4.82 -7.27 -26.24
CA ASP A 254 5.69 -7.68 -27.35
C ASP A 254 6.83 -6.66 -27.51
N ARG A 255 8.05 -7.14 -27.71
CA ARG A 255 9.24 -6.31 -27.90
C ARG A 255 9.08 -5.34 -29.07
N ARG A 256 8.32 -5.70 -30.11
CA ARG A 256 8.07 -4.88 -31.30
C ARG A 256 7.22 -3.64 -30.99
N ASP A 257 6.44 -3.69 -29.92
CA ASP A 257 5.55 -2.62 -29.48
C ASP A 257 6.22 -1.64 -28.50
N LEU A 258 7.46 -1.94 -28.08
CA LEU A 258 8.25 -1.10 -27.18
C LEU A 258 9.35 -0.32 -27.92
N PRO A 259 9.73 0.87 -27.41
CA PRO A 259 10.88 1.62 -27.92
C PRO A 259 12.19 0.85 -27.72
N PRO A 260 13.33 1.37 -28.25
CA PRO A 260 14.66 0.88 -27.90
C PRO A 260 14.83 0.73 -26.38
N GLN A 261 15.61 -0.26 -25.95
CA GLN A 261 15.72 -0.67 -24.54
C GLN A 261 16.23 0.47 -23.65
N GLU A 262 17.04 1.36 -24.21
CA GLU A 262 17.55 2.56 -23.56
C GLU A 262 16.43 3.50 -23.10
N GLN A 263 15.23 3.43 -23.68
CA GLN A 263 14.07 4.26 -23.33
C GLN A 263 13.07 3.53 -22.42
N TRP A 264 13.34 2.29 -22.00
CA TRP A 264 12.39 1.55 -21.14
C TRP A 264 12.19 2.20 -19.78
N HIS A 265 13.24 2.84 -19.23
CA HIS A 265 13.19 3.53 -17.94
C HIS A 265 12.20 4.71 -17.89
N THR A 266 11.73 5.20 -19.04
CA THR A 266 10.67 6.22 -19.08
C THR A 266 9.29 5.63 -19.31
N VAL A 267 9.18 4.55 -20.09
CA VAL A 267 7.88 3.99 -20.52
C VAL A 267 7.36 2.94 -19.54
N LEU A 268 8.21 2.03 -19.08
CA LEU A 268 7.78 0.90 -18.26
C LEU A 268 7.39 1.29 -16.83
N PRO A 269 8.12 2.18 -16.12
CA PRO A 269 7.66 2.68 -14.83
C PRO A 269 6.33 3.41 -14.96
N ALA A 270 6.19 4.30 -15.94
CA ALA A 270 4.96 5.05 -16.18
C ALA A 270 3.76 4.13 -16.45
N ALA A 271 3.94 3.09 -17.29
CA ALA A 271 2.91 2.10 -17.56
C ALA A 271 2.43 1.36 -16.31
N MET A 272 3.32 1.17 -15.32
CA MET A 272 2.98 0.55 -14.04
C MET A 272 2.56 1.54 -12.96
N GLY A 273 2.56 2.85 -13.23
CA GLY A 273 2.19 3.89 -12.27
C GLY A 273 3.34 4.28 -11.33
N SER A 274 4.58 4.14 -11.78
CA SER A 274 5.81 4.45 -11.04
C SER A 274 6.59 5.61 -11.68
N PRO A 275 7.27 6.46 -10.89
CA PRO A 275 7.42 6.37 -9.44
C PRO A 275 6.16 6.83 -8.71
N ASP A 276 5.71 6.07 -7.71
CA ASP A 276 4.63 6.49 -6.82
C ASP A 276 5.14 6.63 -5.39
N PRO A 277 5.34 7.86 -4.87
CA PRO A 277 5.78 8.08 -3.49
C PRO A 277 4.79 7.51 -2.45
N TYR A 278 3.50 7.39 -2.80
CA TYR A 278 2.47 6.81 -1.94
C TYR A 278 2.50 5.29 -1.93
N GLY A 279 3.20 4.66 -2.88
CA GLY A 279 3.38 3.22 -2.93
C GLY A 279 2.15 2.43 -3.38
N ARG A 280 1.21 3.03 -4.12
CA ARG A 280 -0.09 2.47 -4.52
C ARG A 280 -0.20 2.15 -6.00
N GLN A 281 0.55 2.85 -6.86
CA GLN A 281 0.54 2.75 -8.33
C GLN A 281 -0.81 3.05 -8.99
N LEU A 282 -1.59 3.98 -8.43
CA LEU A 282 -2.95 4.27 -8.92
C LEU A 282 -3.00 4.88 -10.33
N ASP A 283 -1.92 5.50 -10.81
CA ASP A 283 -1.83 6.12 -12.14
C ASP A 283 -1.18 5.17 -13.17
N GLY A 284 -1.41 3.87 -13.03
CA GLY A 284 -0.92 2.85 -13.96
C GLY A 284 -1.43 1.45 -13.65
N MET A 285 -0.78 0.44 -14.24
CA MET A 285 -1.23 -0.96 -14.19
C MET A 285 -0.71 -1.74 -12.96
N GLY A 286 0.19 -1.16 -12.17
CA GLY A 286 0.66 -1.75 -10.92
C GLY A 286 -0.35 -1.61 -9.79
N SER A 287 -0.13 -2.30 -8.67
CA SER A 287 -1.02 -2.20 -7.49
C SER A 287 -0.28 -1.90 -6.18
N GLY A 288 0.93 -1.35 -6.25
CA GLY A 288 1.70 -0.95 -5.07
C GLY A 288 2.35 -2.11 -4.31
N ILE A 289 2.38 -3.32 -4.89
CA ILE A 289 2.99 -4.51 -4.30
C ILE A 289 3.94 -5.14 -5.31
N SER A 290 5.07 -5.68 -4.85
CA SER A 290 6.10 -6.24 -5.74
C SER A 290 5.59 -7.42 -6.59
N SER A 291 4.60 -8.18 -6.08
CA SER A 291 3.94 -9.30 -6.79
C SER A 291 3.05 -8.85 -7.96
N THR A 292 2.66 -7.58 -8.01
CA THR A 292 1.78 -6.98 -9.02
C THR A 292 2.42 -5.83 -9.82
N SER A 293 3.65 -5.45 -9.47
CA SER A 293 4.48 -4.48 -10.20
C SER A 293 5.52 -5.18 -11.09
N LYS A 294 5.05 -5.96 -12.07
CA LYS A 294 5.88 -6.84 -12.91
C LYS A 294 5.57 -6.69 -14.40
N ILE A 295 6.59 -6.82 -15.23
CA ILE A 295 6.46 -6.85 -16.69
C ILE A 295 7.22 -8.02 -17.28
N VAL A 296 6.63 -8.66 -18.27
CA VAL A 296 7.24 -9.66 -19.15
C VAL A 296 7.29 -9.08 -20.56
N ILE A 297 8.46 -9.07 -21.17
CA ILE A 297 8.66 -8.63 -22.54
C ILE A 297 9.00 -9.84 -23.39
N LEU A 298 8.17 -10.13 -24.41
CA LEU A 298 8.36 -11.24 -25.34
C LEU A 298 9.00 -10.74 -26.62
N GLY A 299 10.07 -11.38 -27.07
CA GLY A 299 10.79 -11.03 -28.29
C GLY A 299 11.01 -12.23 -29.20
N PRO A 300 11.38 -12.00 -30.47
CA PRO A 300 11.80 -13.08 -31.36
C PRO A 300 13.00 -13.84 -30.75
N PRO A 301 13.15 -15.14 -31.05
CA PRO A 301 14.24 -15.93 -30.51
C PRO A 301 15.60 -15.40 -30.96
N SER A 302 16.54 -15.22 -30.03
CA SER A 302 17.92 -14.80 -30.34
C SER A 302 18.85 -15.96 -30.73
N ARG A 303 18.40 -17.21 -30.55
CA ARG A 303 19.17 -18.43 -30.82
C ARG A 303 18.27 -19.54 -31.39
N PRO A 304 18.81 -20.47 -32.19
CA PRO A 304 18.01 -21.42 -32.96
C PRO A 304 17.34 -22.55 -32.14
N ASP A 305 17.76 -22.78 -30.90
CA ASP A 305 17.26 -23.84 -30.01
C ASP A 305 16.18 -23.36 -29.02
N VAL A 306 15.68 -22.13 -29.19
CA VAL A 306 14.55 -21.55 -28.46
C VAL A 306 13.52 -20.98 -29.43
N ASP A 307 12.27 -20.94 -29.00
CA ASP A 307 11.14 -20.49 -29.80
C ASP A 307 10.83 -18.99 -29.58
N VAL A 308 11.17 -18.47 -28.40
CA VAL A 308 10.90 -17.07 -27.99
C VAL A 308 11.93 -16.61 -26.95
N ASP A 309 12.30 -15.34 -27.01
CA ASP A 309 13.07 -14.69 -25.95
C ASP A 309 12.13 -14.00 -24.97
N PHE A 310 12.41 -14.06 -23.68
CA PHE A 310 11.68 -13.27 -22.70
C PHE A 310 12.61 -12.51 -21.75
N THR A 311 12.21 -11.28 -21.44
CA THR A 311 12.84 -10.44 -20.43
C THR A 311 11.84 -10.18 -19.32
N PHE A 312 12.21 -10.49 -18.08
CA PHE A 312 11.48 -10.10 -16.89
C PHE A 312 11.97 -8.72 -16.43
N VAL A 313 11.03 -7.87 -16.02
CA VAL A 313 11.31 -6.56 -15.43
C VAL A 313 10.50 -6.42 -14.14
N GLN A 314 11.19 -6.25 -13.03
CA GLN A 314 10.58 -5.82 -11.77
C GLN A 314 10.61 -4.29 -11.75
N VAL A 315 9.43 -3.67 -11.68
CA VAL A 315 9.33 -2.21 -11.61
C VAL A 315 9.31 -1.78 -10.16
N ALA A 316 10.23 -0.90 -9.77
CA ALA A 316 10.25 -0.30 -8.44
C ALA A 316 8.99 0.54 -8.25
N ILE A 317 8.36 0.43 -7.08
CA ILE A 317 7.07 1.08 -6.84
C ILE A 317 7.26 2.59 -6.65
N ARG A 318 8.17 2.99 -5.76
CA ARG A 318 8.40 4.39 -5.35
C ARG A 318 9.40 5.15 -6.20
N GLU A 319 10.08 4.45 -7.10
CA GLU A 319 11.21 4.93 -7.89
C GLU A 319 10.99 4.55 -9.36
N THR A 320 11.79 5.10 -10.27
CA THR A 320 11.75 4.76 -11.70
C THR A 320 12.62 3.55 -12.06
N GLU A 321 13.26 2.94 -11.07
CA GLU A 321 14.22 1.86 -11.30
C GLU A 321 13.54 0.61 -11.86
N LEU A 322 14.24 -0.01 -12.81
CA LEU A 322 13.87 -1.26 -13.43
C LEU A 322 14.89 -2.32 -13.04
N ASP A 323 14.49 -3.29 -12.22
CA ASP A 323 15.33 -4.44 -11.93
C ASP A 323 15.13 -5.52 -12.99
N MET A 324 16.17 -5.72 -13.79
CA MET A 324 16.28 -6.73 -14.84
C MET A 324 17.38 -7.76 -14.55
N ALA A 325 17.90 -7.82 -13.31
CA ALA A 325 18.97 -8.75 -12.95
C ALA A 325 18.45 -10.18 -12.73
N GLY A 326 17.16 -10.33 -12.42
CA GLY A 326 16.55 -11.58 -11.99
C GLY A 326 15.56 -12.20 -12.98
N ASN A 327 15.06 -13.38 -12.60
CA ASN A 327 13.87 -13.98 -13.18
C ASN A 327 12.73 -13.99 -12.14
N CYS A 328 11.49 -13.98 -12.61
CA CYS A 328 10.32 -14.29 -11.79
C CYS A 328 9.70 -15.60 -12.25
N GLY A 329 9.83 -16.66 -11.44
CA GLY A 329 9.30 -17.97 -11.80
C GLY A 329 7.77 -18.04 -11.89
N ASN A 330 7.07 -17.17 -11.16
CA ASN A 330 5.62 -17.01 -11.29
C ASN A 330 5.24 -16.44 -12.66
N MET A 331 5.82 -15.29 -13.04
CA MET A 331 5.52 -14.66 -14.33
C MET A 331 6.02 -15.45 -15.53
N SER A 332 7.07 -16.27 -15.35
CA SER A 332 7.57 -17.17 -16.38
C SER A 332 6.51 -18.20 -16.84
N ALA A 333 5.51 -18.52 -15.99
CA ALA A 333 4.42 -19.44 -16.36
C ALA A 333 3.54 -18.89 -17.49
N LEU A 334 3.49 -17.57 -17.68
CA LEU A 334 2.76 -16.92 -18.78
C LEU A 334 3.51 -16.94 -20.11
N VAL A 335 4.84 -17.09 -20.10
CA VAL A 335 5.68 -16.86 -21.30
C VAL A 335 5.29 -17.80 -22.43
N GLY A 336 5.21 -19.10 -22.16
CA GLY A 336 4.79 -20.11 -23.14
C GLY A 336 3.40 -19.83 -23.72
N PRO A 337 2.34 -19.78 -22.88
CA PRO A 337 0.99 -19.46 -23.32
C PRO A 337 0.88 -18.16 -24.12
N ALA A 338 1.46 -17.07 -23.63
CA ALA A 338 1.36 -15.77 -24.27
C ALA A 338 2.14 -15.71 -25.60
N ALA A 339 3.31 -16.36 -25.69
CA ALA A 339 4.08 -16.44 -26.94
C ALA A 339 3.36 -17.27 -28.01
N PHE A 340 2.69 -18.35 -27.60
CA PHE A 340 1.87 -19.18 -28.50
C PHE A 340 0.65 -18.40 -29.01
N ASP A 341 -0.12 -17.77 -28.11
CA ASP A 341 -1.34 -17.04 -28.49
C ASP A 341 -1.06 -15.75 -29.27
N SER A 342 0.11 -15.12 -29.07
CA SER A 342 0.55 -13.94 -29.84
C SER A 342 1.09 -14.29 -31.24
N GLY A 343 1.35 -15.58 -31.51
CA GLY A 343 1.91 -16.04 -32.78
C GLY A 343 3.39 -15.70 -32.97
N ILE A 344 4.13 -15.42 -31.89
CA ILE A 344 5.59 -15.24 -31.94
C ILE A 344 6.29 -16.58 -32.23
N VAL A 345 5.74 -17.68 -31.72
CA VAL A 345 6.25 -19.03 -31.97
C VAL A 345 5.90 -19.46 -33.39
N ALA A 346 6.91 -19.58 -34.25
CA ALA A 346 6.71 -19.89 -35.68
C ALA A 346 6.19 -21.32 -35.92
N ASN A 347 6.72 -22.31 -35.19
CA ASN A 347 6.38 -23.72 -35.35
C ASN A 347 6.11 -24.36 -33.98
N PRO A 348 4.96 -24.11 -33.36
CA PRO A 348 4.68 -24.65 -32.03
C PRO A 348 4.54 -26.17 -32.08
N SER A 349 5.25 -26.87 -31.20
CA SER A 349 5.07 -28.31 -31.01
C SER A 349 3.76 -28.55 -30.26
N VAL A 350 2.83 -29.29 -30.85
CA VAL A 350 1.56 -29.68 -30.23
C VAL A 350 1.44 -31.19 -30.24
N GLU A 351 1.30 -31.78 -29.05
CA GLU A 351 1.11 -33.20 -28.84
C GLU A 351 -0.29 -33.47 -28.31
N ARG A 352 -0.79 -34.69 -28.51
CA ARG A 352 -2.07 -35.14 -27.97
C ARG A 352 -1.80 -36.27 -26.98
N ASP A 353 -2.36 -36.16 -25.78
CA ASP A 353 -2.26 -37.24 -24.80
C ASP A 353 -3.29 -38.35 -25.05
N SER A 354 -3.27 -39.38 -24.19
CA SER A 354 -4.17 -40.54 -24.24
C SER A 354 -5.65 -40.16 -24.13
N ASP A 355 -5.97 -39.07 -23.42
CA ASP A 355 -7.32 -38.61 -23.18
C ASP A 355 -7.82 -37.65 -24.28
N GLY A 356 -6.99 -37.41 -25.29
CA GLY A 356 -7.31 -36.55 -26.43
C GLY A 356 -7.08 -35.06 -26.17
N GLN A 357 -6.58 -34.68 -24.99
CA GLN A 357 -6.21 -33.31 -24.65
C GLN A 357 -4.93 -32.92 -25.41
N GLN A 358 -4.95 -31.72 -25.98
CA GLN A 358 -3.81 -31.19 -26.73
C GLN A 358 -2.92 -30.34 -25.83
N TRP A 359 -1.62 -30.51 -25.99
CA TRP A 359 -0.57 -29.86 -25.20
C TRP A 359 0.44 -29.20 -26.12
N ALA A 360 0.63 -27.90 -25.96
CA ALA A 360 1.69 -27.18 -26.64
C ALA A 360 2.96 -27.15 -25.78
N THR A 361 4.12 -27.21 -26.43
CA THR A 361 5.43 -27.05 -25.79
C THR A 361 6.16 -25.87 -26.42
N VAL A 362 6.60 -24.93 -25.59
CA VAL A 362 7.36 -23.73 -26.00
C VAL A 362 8.65 -23.66 -25.20
N ARG A 363 9.78 -23.60 -25.90
CA ARG A 363 11.12 -23.38 -25.33
C ARG A 363 11.43 -21.89 -25.37
N PHE A 364 11.89 -21.33 -24.26
CA PHE A 364 12.21 -19.90 -24.21
C PHE A 364 13.49 -19.59 -23.48
N LEU A 365 14.19 -18.56 -23.95
CA LEU A 365 15.36 -18.01 -23.30
C LEU A 365 14.95 -16.86 -22.37
N ASN A 366 15.27 -16.99 -21.07
CA ASN A 366 15.29 -15.83 -20.18
C ASN A 366 16.55 -15.00 -20.49
N THR A 367 16.37 -13.79 -21.01
CA THR A 367 17.48 -12.89 -21.37
C THR A 367 18.18 -12.29 -20.15
N ASN A 368 17.49 -12.14 -19.01
CA ASN A 368 18.08 -11.64 -17.75
C ASN A 368 19.17 -12.58 -17.21
N THR A 369 18.95 -13.89 -17.34
CA THR A 369 19.75 -14.95 -16.70
C THR A 369 20.48 -15.84 -17.70
N ASN A 370 20.21 -15.67 -19.00
CA ASN A 370 20.70 -16.51 -20.08
C ASN A 370 20.39 -18.01 -19.86
N LYS A 371 19.19 -18.31 -19.34
CA LYS A 371 18.73 -19.67 -19.05
C LYS A 371 17.56 -20.06 -19.96
N VAL A 372 17.65 -21.26 -20.51
CA VAL A 372 16.58 -21.85 -21.32
C VAL A 372 15.62 -22.62 -20.41
N MET A 373 14.33 -22.41 -20.61
CA MET A 373 13.25 -23.12 -19.93
C MET A 373 12.25 -23.63 -20.97
N VAL A 374 11.48 -24.64 -20.59
CA VAL A 374 10.45 -25.24 -21.45
C VAL A 374 9.11 -25.15 -20.75
N SER A 375 8.10 -24.57 -21.39
CA SER A 375 6.73 -24.53 -20.87
C SER A 375 5.84 -25.46 -21.68
N ARG A 376 5.19 -26.38 -20.98
CA ARG A 376 4.16 -27.28 -21.52
C ARG A 376 2.80 -26.91 -20.91
N PHE A 377 1.81 -26.66 -21.76
CA PHE A 377 0.48 -26.17 -21.34
C PHE A 377 -0.61 -26.67 -22.28
N SER A 378 -1.85 -26.72 -21.77
CA SER A 378 -2.98 -27.20 -22.57
C SER A 378 -3.43 -26.16 -23.60
N VAL A 379 -3.80 -26.65 -24.79
CA VAL A 379 -4.36 -25.83 -25.86
C VAL A 379 -5.66 -26.46 -26.36
N ALA A 380 -6.59 -25.61 -26.82
CA ALA A 380 -7.88 -26.03 -27.33
C ALA A 380 -8.41 -25.05 -28.39
N GLY A 381 -9.46 -25.46 -29.11
CA GLY A 381 -10.17 -24.64 -30.10
C GLY A 381 -9.56 -24.62 -31.49
N GLU A 382 -10.24 -23.92 -32.41
CA GLU A 382 -9.79 -23.71 -33.79
C GLU A 382 -9.90 -22.21 -34.14
N PRO A 383 -8.79 -21.48 -34.33
CA PRO A 383 -7.40 -21.94 -34.20
C PRO A 383 -7.05 -22.29 -32.75
N LEU A 384 -6.05 -23.16 -32.56
CA LEU A 384 -5.56 -23.53 -31.24
C LEU A 384 -5.12 -22.29 -30.45
N ARG A 385 -5.56 -22.24 -29.18
CA ARG A 385 -5.22 -21.21 -28.20
C ARG A 385 -4.96 -21.85 -26.84
N TYR A 386 -4.23 -21.16 -25.98
CA TYR A 386 -4.07 -21.55 -24.59
C TYR A 386 -5.43 -21.75 -23.91
N SER A 387 -5.63 -22.91 -23.30
CA SER A 387 -6.78 -23.18 -22.45
C SER A 387 -6.39 -22.98 -20.98
N HIS A 388 -7.01 -22.01 -20.32
CA HIS A 388 -6.73 -21.70 -18.92
C HIS A 388 -7.60 -22.52 -17.94
N GLU A 389 -8.61 -23.22 -18.44
CA GLU A 389 -9.49 -24.08 -17.64
C GLU A 389 -8.82 -25.42 -17.34
N GLY A 390 -8.98 -25.89 -16.11
CA GLY A 390 -8.43 -27.16 -15.62
C GLY A 390 -8.79 -27.39 -14.15
N ASP A 391 -8.34 -28.52 -13.63
CA ASP A 391 -8.64 -29.01 -12.27
C ASP A 391 -7.49 -28.82 -11.28
N TYR A 392 -6.37 -28.25 -11.72
CA TYR A 392 -5.20 -28.06 -10.87
C TYR A 392 -5.40 -26.89 -9.91
N VAL A 393 -5.32 -27.19 -8.61
CA VAL A 393 -5.39 -26.24 -7.48
C VAL A 393 -3.98 -25.75 -7.18
N MET A 394 -3.84 -24.47 -6.85
CA MET A 394 -2.56 -23.87 -6.50
C MET A 394 -2.74 -22.86 -5.37
N ASP A 395 -1.96 -23.02 -4.30
CA ASP A 395 -2.02 -22.14 -3.15
C ASP A 395 -1.78 -20.67 -3.53
N GLY A 396 -2.58 -19.80 -2.90
CA GLY A 396 -2.57 -18.36 -3.16
C GLY A 396 -3.36 -17.93 -4.41
N VAL A 397 -4.04 -18.85 -5.11
CA VAL A 397 -4.97 -18.52 -6.20
C VAL A 397 -6.33 -19.20 -5.97
N PRO A 398 -7.43 -18.42 -5.88
CA PRO A 398 -8.76 -19.00 -5.74
C PRO A 398 -9.18 -19.84 -6.95
N GLY A 399 -9.81 -20.99 -6.69
CA GLY A 399 -10.35 -21.89 -7.71
C GLY A 399 -9.31 -22.83 -8.33
N THR A 400 -9.61 -23.33 -9.53
CA THR A 400 -8.75 -24.24 -10.28
C THR A 400 -8.32 -23.61 -11.61
N GLY A 401 -7.28 -24.16 -12.23
CA GLY A 401 -6.86 -23.75 -13.57
C GLY A 401 -6.10 -24.85 -14.31
N SER A 402 -5.79 -24.58 -15.57
CA SER A 402 -4.95 -25.46 -16.38
C SER A 402 -3.53 -25.51 -15.84
N LYS A 403 -3.01 -26.72 -15.63
CA LYS A 403 -1.64 -26.97 -15.21
C LYS A 403 -0.67 -26.58 -16.32
N ILE A 404 0.28 -25.72 -15.97
CA ILE A 404 1.43 -25.35 -16.78
C ILE A 404 2.67 -25.94 -16.13
N THR A 405 3.39 -26.77 -16.88
CA THR A 405 4.65 -27.36 -16.44
C THR A 405 5.80 -26.54 -17.00
N MET A 406 6.55 -25.87 -16.14
CA MET A 406 7.79 -25.19 -16.51
C MET A 406 9.00 -26.05 -16.15
N SER A 407 9.76 -26.49 -17.15
CA SER A 407 10.93 -27.34 -16.97
C SER A 407 12.23 -26.52 -17.09
N PHE A 408 13.05 -26.60 -16.05
CA PHE A 408 14.43 -26.14 -16.05
C PHE A 408 15.31 -27.30 -16.50
N MET A 409 15.92 -27.17 -17.68
CA MET A 409 16.70 -28.24 -18.31
C MET A 409 18.10 -28.33 -17.72
N ASP A 410 18.61 -29.56 -17.59
CA ASP A 410 19.93 -29.87 -17.02
C ASP A 410 20.26 -29.07 -15.74
N PRO A 411 19.39 -29.07 -14.71
CA PRO A 411 19.52 -28.18 -13.56
C PRO A 411 20.63 -28.60 -12.59
N ALA A 412 21.20 -29.79 -12.75
CA ALA A 412 22.21 -30.35 -11.86
C ALA A 412 23.56 -29.61 -11.95
N GLY A 413 24.17 -29.35 -10.79
CA GLY A 413 25.52 -28.81 -10.70
C GLY A 413 25.64 -27.35 -11.08
N ALA A 414 24.62 -26.54 -10.82
CA ALA A 414 24.56 -25.13 -11.24
C ALA A 414 25.77 -24.29 -10.75
N LYS A 415 26.38 -24.64 -9.62
CA LYS A 415 27.57 -23.97 -9.06
C LYS A 415 28.76 -24.90 -8.84
N THR A 416 28.50 -26.20 -8.66
CA THR A 416 29.50 -27.20 -8.26
C THR A 416 29.79 -28.22 -9.37
N GLY A 417 29.03 -28.21 -10.46
CA GLY A 417 29.17 -29.13 -11.59
C GLY A 417 28.55 -30.52 -11.39
N LYS A 418 28.02 -30.85 -10.20
CA LYS A 418 27.33 -32.13 -9.92
C LYS A 418 26.09 -31.91 -9.06
N ALA A 419 25.07 -32.77 -9.21
CA ALA A 419 23.89 -32.75 -8.34
C ALA A 419 24.24 -33.04 -6.86
N LEU A 420 25.16 -33.98 -6.63
CA LEU A 420 25.75 -34.28 -5.31
C LEU A 420 27.24 -33.88 -5.35
N PRO A 421 27.62 -32.69 -4.86
CA PRO A 421 28.99 -32.18 -5.00
C PRO A 421 30.04 -33.06 -4.32
N THR A 422 29.69 -33.68 -3.19
CA THR A 422 30.54 -34.59 -2.43
C THR A 422 30.52 -36.02 -2.95
N GLY A 423 29.56 -36.35 -3.84
CA GLY A 423 29.27 -37.72 -4.28
C GLY A 423 28.45 -38.54 -3.28
N ASN A 424 28.22 -38.05 -2.05
CA ASN A 424 27.44 -38.74 -1.03
C ASN A 424 26.01 -38.17 -0.97
N PRO A 425 24.96 -39.00 -0.82
CA PRO A 425 23.60 -38.50 -0.57
C PRO A 425 23.45 -37.79 0.79
N VAL A 426 24.22 -38.23 1.80
CA VAL A 426 24.27 -37.64 3.15
C VAL A 426 25.72 -37.53 3.59
N ASP A 427 26.06 -36.40 4.18
CA ASP A 427 27.35 -36.07 4.73
C ASP A 427 27.26 -35.76 6.22
N VAL A 428 28.26 -36.16 6.98
CA VAL A 428 28.46 -35.65 8.34
C VAL A 428 29.27 -34.35 8.27
N LEU A 429 28.72 -33.28 8.83
CA LEU A 429 29.33 -31.96 8.97
C LEU A 429 29.86 -31.80 10.39
N GLN A 430 31.12 -31.35 10.51
CA GLN A 430 31.76 -30.98 11.78
C GLN A 430 31.53 -29.48 12.02
N LEU A 431 31.02 -29.12 13.20
CA LEU A 431 30.72 -27.74 13.59
C LEU A 431 31.83 -27.14 14.46
N SER A 432 31.83 -25.82 14.60
CA SER A 432 32.85 -25.08 15.36
C SER A 432 32.85 -25.37 16.86
N ASP A 433 31.71 -25.82 17.40
CA ASP A 433 31.56 -26.24 18.80
C ASP A 433 32.00 -27.70 19.05
N GLY A 434 32.49 -28.40 18.01
CA GLY A 434 32.90 -29.81 18.07
C GLY A 434 31.75 -30.81 17.93
N SER A 435 30.51 -30.34 17.79
CA SER A 435 29.36 -31.20 17.50
C SER A 435 29.30 -31.57 16.01
N THR A 436 28.48 -32.58 15.68
CA THR A 436 28.29 -33.03 14.30
C THR A 436 26.82 -33.04 13.90
N VAL A 437 26.54 -32.71 12.64
CA VAL A 437 25.20 -32.73 12.04
C VAL A 437 25.22 -33.51 10.74
N GLN A 438 24.20 -34.33 10.47
CA GLN A 438 24.01 -34.95 9.16
C GLN A 438 23.29 -33.97 8.23
N ALA A 439 23.78 -33.85 7.00
CA ALA A 439 23.21 -32.99 5.98
C ALA A 439 23.28 -33.63 4.59
N SER A 440 22.24 -33.45 3.78
CA SER A 440 22.32 -33.68 2.34
C SER A 440 22.78 -32.40 1.65
N LEU A 441 23.88 -32.50 0.89
CA LEU A 441 24.46 -31.38 0.15
C LEU A 441 24.10 -31.57 -1.33
N VAL A 442 23.15 -30.77 -1.83
CA VAL A 442 22.59 -30.93 -3.18
C VAL A 442 22.69 -29.63 -3.95
N ASP A 443 23.07 -29.71 -5.23
CA ASP A 443 23.15 -28.58 -6.14
C ASP A 443 22.32 -28.86 -7.40
N VAL A 444 21.04 -28.48 -7.34
CA VAL A 444 20.12 -28.52 -8.47
C VAL A 444 19.42 -27.17 -8.58
N GLY A 445 19.72 -26.41 -9.63
CA GLY A 445 19.29 -25.01 -9.78
C GLY A 445 20.06 -24.04 -8.87
N ASN A 446 20.11 -24.32 -7.56
CA ASN A 446 20.94 -23.59 -6.60
C ASN A 446 21.39 -24.52 -5.45
N PRO A 447 22.65 -24.41 -4.97
CA PRO A 447 23.16 -25.21 -3.85
C PRO A 447 22.35 -25.06 -2.56
N GLY A 448 21.99 -26.19 -1.96
CA GLY A 448 21.26 -26.31 -0.69
C GLY A 448 21.94 -27.28 0.29
N VAL A 449 21.98 -26.87 1.56
CA VAL A 449 22.34 -27.71 2.71
C VAL A 449 21.04 -28.11 3.40
N PHE A 450 20.65 -29.37 3.27
CA PHE A 450 19.39 -29.89 3.80
C PHE A 450 19.64 -30.69 5.08
N ILE A 451 18.99 -30.32 6.17
CA ILE A 451 19.10 -31.00 7.47
C ILE A 451 17.71 -31.32 8.03
N SER A 452 17.59 -32.41 8.78
CA SER A 452 16.37 -32.68 9.58
C SER A 452 16.33 -31.78 10.81
N THR A 453 15.15 -31.27 11.16
CA THR A 453 14.97 -30.47 12.38
C THR A 453 15.27 -31.27 13.66
N GLU A 454 15.13 -32.59 13.65
CA GLU A 454 15.55 -33.47 14.76
C GLU A 454 17.05 -33.39 15.04
N SER A 455 17.86 -33.16 14.00
CA SER A 455 19.32 -33.06 14.13
C SER A 455 19.79 -31.79 14.85
N LEU A 456 18.88 -30.86 15.14
CA LEU A 456 19.18 -29.64 15.89
C LEU A 456 19.23 -29.86 17.41
N GLY A 457 18.69 -30.97 17.92
CA GLY A 457 18.64 -31.24 19.36
C GLY A 457 17.73 -30.27 20.14
N LEU A 458 16.73 -29.68 19.47
CA LEU A 458 15.72 -28.84 20.09
C LEU A 458 14.51 -29.67 20.50
N THR A 459 14.01 -29.46 21.72
CA THR A 459 12.83 -30.17 22.24
C THR A 459 11.58 -29.89 21.41
N ASP A 460 11.38 -28.64 20.97
CA ASP A 460 10.21 -28.20 20.20
C ASP A 460 10.57 -27.87 18.73
N HIS A 461 11.39 -28.73 18.12
CA HIS A 461 11.88 -28.55 16.75
C HIS A 461 10.77 -28.53 15.68
N MET A 462 9.58 -29.04 16.01
CA MET A 462 8.41 -29.05 15.12
C MET A 462 7.63 -27.72 15.10
N ALA A 463 7.77 -26.90 16.14
CA ALA A 463 7.12 -25.60 16.24
C ALA A 463 7.91 -24.47 15.55
N LEU A 464 9.07 -24.76 14.95
CA LEU A 464 9.88 -23.73 14.29
C LEU A 464 9.10 -23.01 13.19
N THR A 465 9.02 -21.68 13.33
CA THR A 465 8.44 -20.74 12.37
C THR A 465 9.44 -19.62 12.08
N PRO A 466 9.28 -18.82 10.99
CA PRO A 466 10.17 -17.70 10.73
C PRO A 466 10.33 -16.75 11.94
N PRO A 467 9.26 -16.31 12.64
CA PRO A 467 9.41 -15.46 13.83
C PRO A 467 10.22 -16.11 14.97
N ILE A 468 10.04 -17.41 15.22
CA ILE A 468 10.78 -18.13 16.27
C ILE A 468 12.27 -18.22 15.91
N VAL A 469 12.59 -18.54 14.66
CA VAL A 469 13.99 -18.59 14.22
C VAL A 469 14.61 -17.20 14.22
N GLU A 470 13.87 -16.15 13.86
CA GLU A 470 14.39 -14.77 13.86
C GLU A 470 14.75 -14.24 15.24
N THR A 471 14.01 -14.63 16.28
CA THR A 471 14.25 -14.18 17.66
C THR A 471 15.28 -15.02 18.41
N ASP A 472 15.58 -16.23 17.94
CA ASP A 472 16.58 -17.12 18.53
C ASP A 472 17.98 -16.92 17.93
N ALA A 473 18.76 -16.03 18.54
CA ALA A 473 20.13 -15.75 18.13
C ALA A 473 21.07 -16.96 18.21
N VAL A 474 20.85 -17.88 19.15
CA VAL A 474 21.70 -19.08 19.35
C VAL A 474 21.46 -20.07 18.22
N LEU A 475 20.18 -20.32 17.90
CA LEU A 475 19.81 -21.15 16.77
C LEU A 475 20.34 -20.57 15.46
N LYS A 476 20.18 -19.27 15.21
CA LYS A 476 20.71 -18.63 13.98
C LYS A 476 22.21 -18.79 13.84
N ALA A 477 22.97 -18.59 14.92
CA ALA A 477 24.42 -18.78 14.90
C ALA A 477 24.79 -20.24 14.54
N ARG A 478 24.08 -21.22 15.11
CA ARG A 478 24.29 -22.63 14.81
C ARG A 478 23.92 -23.00 13.37
N LEU A 479 22.81 -22.48 12.84
CA LEU A 479 22.40 -22.70 11.45
C LEU A 479 23.39 -22.10 10.46
N GLU A 480 23.95 -20.93 10.75
CA GLU A 480 25.00 -20.33 9.94
C GLU A 480 26.28 -21.17 9.98
N ASP A 481 26.65 -21.73 11.13
CA ASP A 481 27.81 -22.62 11.23
C ASP A 481 27.63 -23.91 10.41
N ILE A 482 26.44 -24.53 10.47
CA ILE A 482 26.08 -25.68 9.62
C ILE A 482 26.17 -25.30 8.14
N ARG A 483 25.62 -24.13 7.75
CA ARG A 483 25.68 -23.65 6.36
C ARG A 483 27.14 -23.48 5.89
N ARG A 484 28.01 -22.89 6.72
CA ARG A 484 29.44 -22.69 6.42
C ARG A 484 30.20 -24.01 6.30
N ALA A 485 29.91 -24.98 7.17
CA ALA A 485 30.48 -26.33 7.08
C ALA A 485 30.04 -27.03 5.78
N GLY A 486 28.76 -26.93 5.43
CA GLY A 486 28.22 -27.43 4.16
C GLY A 486 28.86 -26.77 2.94
N ALA A 487 28.98 -25.43 2.94
CA ALA A 487 29.63 -24.66 1.88
C ALA A 487 31.07 -25.14 1.63
N SER A 488 31.85 -25.25 2.70
CA SER A 488 33.24 -25.72 2.63
C SER A 488 33.33 -27.13 2.05
N LYS A 489 32.43 -28.04 2.47
CA LYS A 489 32.41 -29.42 1.98
C LYS A 489 31.95 -29.54 0.52
N MET A 490 31.12 -28.62 0.04
CA MET A 490 30.73 -28.50 -1.37
C MET A 490 31.82 -27.86 -2.25
N GLY A 491 32.94 -27.41 -1.68
CA GLY A 491 33.98 -26.66 -2.40
C GLY A 491 33.57 -25.21 -2.72
N LEU A 492 32.61 -24.66 -1.99
CA LEU A 492 32.13 -23.28 -2.12
C LEU A 492 32.77 -22.40 -1.03
N ASP A 493 32.80 -21.10 -1.26
CA ASP A 493 33.31 -20.14 -0.27
C ASP A 493 32.33 -20.03 0.93
N PRO A 494 32.74 -20.42 2.16
CA PRO A 494 31.88 -20.33 3.32
C PRO A 494 31.56 -18.90 3.75
N GLN A 495 32.25 -17.86 3.26
CA GLN A 495 31.92 -16.47 3.60
C GLN A 495 30.75 -15.92 2.78
N ILE A 496 30.41 -16.56 1.66
CA ILE A 496 29.28 -16.15 0.83
C ILE A 496 27.99 -16.72 1.44
N GLN A 497 27.16 -15.86 2.05
CA GLN A 497 25.92 -16.29 2.69
C GLN A 497 24.77 -16.60 1.72
N SER A 498 24.87 -16.14 0.47
CA SER A 498 23.82 -16.33 -0.54
C SER A 498 23.79 -17.75 -1.11
N VAL A 499 24.93 -18.46 -1.05
CA VAL A 499 25.14 -19.79 -1.63
C VAL A 499 26.19 -20.55 -0.80
N PRO A 500 25.94 -21.79 -0.36
CA PRO A 500 24.66 -22.50 -0.41
C PRO A 500 23.67 -21.94 0.63
N LYS A 501 22.37 -22.16 0.41
CA LYS A 501 21.32 -21.85 1.39
C LYS A 501 21.11 -23.05 2.31
N ILE A 502 20.67 -22.83 3.54
CA ILE A 502 20.33 -23.92 4.48
C ILE A 502 18.81 -24.09 4.55
N VAL A 503 18.36 -25.35 4.59
CA VAL A 503 16.95 -25.72 4.64
C VAL A 503 16.73 -26.73 5.75
N LEU A 504 15.80 -26.40 6.63
CA LEU A 504 15.33 -27.28 7.69
C LEU A 504 14.17 -28.11 7.16
N LEU A 505 14.26 -29.43 7.26
CA LEU A 505 13.25 -30.38 6.85
C LEU A 505 12.57 -30.96 8.09
N PHE A 506 11.25 -30.93 8.09
CA PHE A 506 10.46 -31.44 9.22
C PHE A 506 10.13 -32.92 8.99
N PRO A 507 10.35 -33.80 9.99
CA PRO A 507 10.08 -35.23 9.87
C PRO A 507 8.64 -35.61 9.56
N SER A 508 7.69 -34.81 10.05
CA SER A 508 6.28 -34.92 9.70
C SER A 508 5.88 -33.73 8.85
N SER A 509 5.21 -34.00 7.74
CA SER A 509 4.60 -32.97 6.91
C SER A 509 3.45 -32.25 7.63
N GLY A 510 2.87 -32.87 8.67
CA GLY A 510 1.77 -32.33 9.48
C GLY A 510 0.40 -32.36 8.78
N ALA A 511 0.35 -32.66 7.48
CA ALA A 511 -0.85 -32.78 6.68
C ALA A 511 -0.66 -33.86 5.60
N PRO A 512 -1.68 -34.68 5.30
CA PRO A 512 -1.58 -35.76 4.33
C PRO A 512 -1.34 -35.30 2.88
N GLU A 513 -1.70 -34.05 2.57
CA GLU A 513 -1.54 -33.44 1.24
C GLU A 513 -0.13 -32.86 1.00
N ILE A 514 0.69 -32.75 2.06
CA ILE A 514 2.06 -32.24 1.98
C ILE A 514 3.01 -33.42 2.05
N ASP A 515 3.91 -33.54 1.07
CA ASP A 515 4.92 -34.59 1.06
C ASP A 515 6.07 -34.26 2.00
N ILE A 516 6.55 -33.02 1.97
CA ILE A 516 7.67 -32.58 2.79
C ILE A 516 7.48 -31.14 3.23
N ARG A 517 7.62 -30.89 4.53
CA ARG A 517 7.58 -29.54 5.10
C ARG A 517 8.99 -29.00 5.28
N CYS A 518 9.20 -27.72 4.98
CA CYS A 518 10.50 -27.07 5.08
C CYS A 518 10.46 -25.64 5.63
N LEU A 519 11.59 -25.18 6.15
CA LEU A 519 11.88 -23.79 6.48
C LEU A 519 13.28 -23.45 5.97
N ALA A 520 13.37 -22.52 5.01
CA ALA A 520 14.63 -22.11 4.42
C ALA A 520 15.21 -20.87 5.11
N LEU A 521 16.54 -20.75 5.18
CA LEU A 521 17.21 -19.51 5.51
C LEU A 521 18.00 -18.99 4.30
N SER A 522 18.03 -17.68 4.14
CA SER A 522 18.77 -16.98 3.10
C SER A 522 19.39 -15.72 3.69
N MET A 523 20.69 -15.49 3.48
CA MET A 523 21.41 -14.33 4.05
C MET A 523 21.23 -14.19 5.58
N GLY A 524 21.22 -15.32 6.28
CA GLY A 524 21.02 -15.36 7.74
C GLY A 524 19.60 -15.02 8.21
N GLN A 525 18.61 -14.95 7.31
CA GLN A 525 17.21 -14.68 7.64
C GLN A 525 16.32 -15.87 7.27
N ALA A 526 15.38 -16.21 8.16
CA ALA A 526 14.32 -17.18 7.93
C ALA A 526 13.38 -16.65 6.84
N HIS A 527 13.28 -17.43 5.77
CA HIS A 527 12.48 -17.07 4.63
C HIS A 527 10.99 -17.31 4.96
N LYS A 528 10.14 -16.31 4.69
CA LYS A 528 8.69 -16.38 4.97
C LYS A 528 7.96 -17.41 4.08
N ALA A 529 8.56 -17.79 2.96
CA ALA A 529 8.12 -18.87 2.06
C ALA A 529 9.31 -19.82 1.75
N VAL A 530 9.49 -20.25 0.50
CA VAL A 530 10.72 -20.90 0.03
C VAL A 530 11.24 -20.23 -1.26
N PRO A 531 12.55 -19.94 -1.40
CA PRO A 531 13.10 -19.50 -2.67
C PRO A 531 12.89 -20.57 -3.75
N LEU A 532 12.37 -20.17 -4.91
CA LEU A 532 11.97 -21.12 -5.94
C LEU A 532 13.09 -22.06 -6.41
N THR A 533 14.30 -21.53 -6.60
CA THR A 533 15.47 -22.35 -6.99
C THR A 533 15.83 -23.38 -5.92
N LEU A 534 15.53 -23.09 -4.67
CA LEU A 534 15.76 -24.00 -3.55
C LEU A 534 14.62 -25.01 -3.40
N ALA A 535 13.38 -24.64 -3.76
CA ALA A 535 12.27 -25.59 -3.88
C ALA A 535 12.54 -26.61 -5.00
N LEU A 536 13.02 -26.17 -6.18
CA LEU A 536 13.47 -27.06 -7.24
C LEU A 536 14.59 -28.00 -6.76
N CYS A 537 15.55 -27.45 -5.99
CA CYS A 537 16.62 -28.24 -5.40
C CYS A 537 16.10 -29.29 -4.41
N LEU A 538 15.13 -28.92 -3.55
CA LEU A 538 14.52 -29.83 -2.59
C LEU A 538 13.68 -30.92 -3.26
N GLY A 539 12.86 -30.57 -4.25
CA GLY A 539 12.07 -31.55 -5.01
C GLY A 539 12.93 -32.50 -5.84
N ALA A 540 14.11 -32.05 -6.29
CA ALA A 540 15.09 -32.95 -6.89
C ALA A 540 15.78 -33.82 -5.82
N ALA A 541 16.17 -33.23 -4.69
CA ALA A 541 16.81 -33.93 -3.58
C ALA A 541 15.93 -35.06 -3.04
N SER A 542 14.61 -34.86 -2.93
CA SER A 542 13.67 -35.88 -2.47
C SER A 542 13.53 -37.06 -3.44
N GLN A 543 13.87 -36.88 -4.72
CA GLN A 543 13.90 -37.94 -5.72
C GLN A 543 15.29 -38.59 -5.88
N LEU A 544 16.33 -38.07 -5.20
CA LEU A 544 17.66 -38.67 -5.20
C LEU A 544 17.77 -39.73 -4.08
N PRO A 545 18.00 -41.01 -4.40
CA PRO A 545 18.03 -42.07 -3.41
C PRO A 545 19.05 -41.83 -2.29
N GLY A 546 18.62 -42.03 -1.05
CA GLY A 546 19.46 -41.97 0.14
C GLY A 546 19.69 -40.57 0.72
N THR A 547 19.15 -39.50 0.11
CA THR A 547 19.19 -38.17 0.74
C THR A 547 18.25 -38.11 1.96
N ILE A 548 18.45 -37.12 2.84
CA ILE A 548 17.55 -36.87 3.97
C ILE A 548 16.12 -36.61 3.45
N ALA A 549 15.97 -35.81 2.40
CA ALA A 549 14.67 -35.50 1.83
C ALA A 549 13.97 -36.75 1.27
N ALA A 550 14.70 -37.65 0.60
CA ALA A 550 14.14 -38.91 0.09
C ALA A 550 13.71 -39.85 1.22
N GLY A 551 14.46 -39.87 2.33
CA GLY A 551 14.08 -40.63 3.52
C GLY A 551 12.80 -40.12 4.19
N LEU A 552 12.58 -38.80 4.19
CA LEU A 552 11.40 -38.19 4.80
C LEU A 552 10.10 -38.41 4.01
N ILE A 553 10.19 -38.55 2.68
CA ILE A 553 9.03 -38.89 1.84
C ILE A 553 8.82 -40.41 1.69
N ALA A 554 9.34 -41.20 2.64
CA ALA A 554 9.29 -42.66 2.68
C ALA A 554 9.85 -43.39 1.45
N GLY A 555 10.71 -42.74 0.66
CA GLY A 555 11.32 -43.32 -0.54
C GLY A 555 10.37 -43.57 -1.71
N GLU A 556 9.14 -43.05 -1.67
CA GLU A 556 8.24 -43.11 -2.82
C GLU A 556 8.72 -42.16 -3.91
N SER A 557 9.12 -42.71 -5.06
CA SER A 557 9.37 -41.90 -6.25
C SER A 557 8.03 -41.32 -6.69
N LYS A 558 7.91 -39.99 -6.68
CA LYS A 558 6.70 -39.27 -7.09
C LYS A 558 7.03 -38.38 -8.27
N ASP A 559 6.12 -38.33 -9.24
CA ASP A 559 6.24 -37.43 -10.39
C ASP A 559 6.20 -35.96 -9.95
N THR A 560 5.54 -35.67 -8.83
CA THR A 560 5.40 -34.35 -8.22
C THR A 560 5.52 -34.48 -6.71
N VAL A 561 6.27 -33.55 -6.11
CA VAL A 561 6.49 -33.42 -4.68
C VAL A 561 5.88 -32.11 -4.23
N THR A 562 4.92 -32.18 -3.32
CA THR A 562 4.28 -31.01 -2.70
C THR A 562 5.07 -30.57 -1.47
N ILE A 563 5.74 -29.44 -1.58
CA ILE A 563 6.59 -28.87 -0.54
C ILE A 563 5.79 -27.86 0.29
N GLY A 564 5.57 -28.14 1.56
CA GLY A 564 5.02 -27.18 2.52
C GLY A 564 6.08 -26.20 3.01
N HIS A 565 5.81 -24.90 2.93
CA HIS A 565 6.65 -23.81 3.43
C HIS A 565 5.80 -22.85 4.28
N PRO A 566 6.38 -21.86 4.99
CA PRO A 566 5.62 -21.07 5.98
C PRO A 566 4.50 -20.16 5.42
N SER A 567 4.29 -20.13 4.10
CA SER A 567 3.27 -19.33 3.43
C SER A 567 2.31 -20.18 2.57
N GLY A 568 2.34 -21.51 2.68
CA GLY A 568 1.56 -22.43 1.84
C GLY A 568 2.42 -23.54 1.25
N THR A 569 2.03 -24.05 0.08
CA THR A 569 2.68 -25.16 -0.60
C THR A 569 3.23 -24.77 -1.98
N VAL A 570 4.19 -25.57 -2.48
CA VAL A 570 4.68 -25.48 -3.85
C VAL A 570 4.92 -26.87 -4.41
N ASP A 571 4.36 -27.14 -5.59
CA ASP A 571 4.56 -28.41 -6.28
C ASP A 571 5.77 -28.37 -7.22
N ILE A 572 6.64 -29.35 -7.05
CA ILE A 572 7.86 -29.52 -7.83
C ILE A 572 7.86 -30.91 -8.47
N GLY A 573 7.95 -30.96 -9.79
CA GLY A 573 8.21 -32.20 -10.52
C GLY A 573 9.71 -32.39 -10.76
N THR A 574 10.15 -33.63 -10.89
CA THR A 574 11.55 -33.93 -11.28
C THR A 574 11.53 -35.06 -12.28
N THR A 575 12.15 -34.86 -13.45
CA THR A 575 12.35 -35.94 -14.42
C THR A 575 13.77 -36.46 -14.33
N ILE A 576 13.90 -37.75 -13.97
CA ILE A 576 15.17 -38.46 -13.91
C ILE A 576 15.18 -39.50 -15.03
N ARG A 577 16.21 -39.47 -15.89
CA ARG A 577 16.47 -40.50 -16.91
C ARG A 577 17.88 -41.03 -16.75
N ASP A 578 18.03 -42.35 -16.77
CA ASP A 578 19.33 -43.02 -16.64
C ASP A 578 20.13 -42.57 -15.41
N GLY A 579 19.44 -42.27 -14.30
CA GLY A 579 20.05 -41.77 -13.05
C GLY A 579 20.51 -40.32 -13.09
N LYS A 580 20.30 -39.59 -14.19
CA LYS A 580 20.58 -38.15 -14.32
C LYS A 580 19.29 -37.34 -14.25
N ILE A 581 19.32 -36.24 -13.51
CA ILE A 581 18.23 -35.26 -13.50
C ILE A 581 18.22 -34.56 -14.86
N GLU A 582 17.22 -34.88 -15.69
CA GLU A 582 17.01 -34.26 -17.01
C GLU A 582 16.38 -32.88 -16.85
N SER A 583 15.37 -32.77 -15.99
CA SER A 583 14.71 -31.50 -15.69
C SER A 583 14.17 -31.43 -14.27
N ALA A 584 14.15 -30.23 -13.72
CA ALA A 584 13.38 -29.89 -12.52
C ALA A 584 12.22 -28.99 -12.97
N GLN A 585 11.02 -29.32 -12.52
CA GLN A 585 9.78 -28.78 -13.05
C GLN A 585 9.05 -27.99 -11.98
N LEU A 586 8.55 -26.82 -12.35
CA LEU A 586 7.64 -26.04 -11.56
C LEU A 586 6.24 -26.16 -12.15
N LEU A 587 5.27 -26.53 -11.33
CA LEU A 587 3.87 -26.57 -11.71
C LEU A 587 3.18 -25.26 -11.32
N ARG A 588 2.52 -24.62 -12.28
CA ARG A 588 1.83 -23.34 -12.09
C ARG A 588 0.53 -23.30 -12.88
N THR A 589 -0.24 -22.27 -12.65
CA THR A 589 -1.36 -21.87 -13.51
C THR A 589 -1.14 -20.45 -14.01
N ALA A 590 -1.74 -20.10 -15.15
CA ALA A 590 -1.75 -18.73 -15.65
C ALA A 590 -3.11 -18.37 -16.21
N ARG A 591 -3.41 -17.07 -16.30
CA ARG A 591 -4.65 -16.56 -16.89
C ARG A 591 -4.45 -15.16 -17.42
N VAL A 592 -4.83 -14.91 -18.67
CA VAL A 592 -4.95 -13.54 -19.20
C VAL A 592 -6.19 -12.91 -18.58
N LEU A 593 -6.02 -11.75 -17.94
CA LEU A 593 -7.09 -11.02 -17.24
C LEU A 593 -7.68 -9.93 -18.14
N MET A 594 -6.82 -9.22 -18.87
CA MET A 594 -7.20 -8.18 -19.80
C MET A 594 -6.26 -8.19 -21.02
N LYS A 595 -6.81 -7.85 -22.18
CA LYS A 595 -6.05 -7.63 -23.42
C LYS A 595 -6.49 -6.29 -24.01
N GLY A 596 -5.54 -5.43 -24.33
CA GLY A 596 -5.83 -4.10 -24.88
C GLY A 596 -4.58 -3.27 -25.09
N ASP A 597 -4.74 -1.96 -25.07
CA ASP A 597 -3.64 -0.99 -25.16
C ASP A 597 -3.42 -0.32 -23.79
N VAL A 598 -2.17 -0.17 -23.38
CA VAL A 598 -1.77 0.64 -22.21
C VAL A 598 -1.39 2.05 -22.70
N LEU A 599 -1.90 3.08 -22.02
CA LEU A 599 -1.65 4.47 -22.36
C LEU A 599 -0.39 4.99 -21.65
N ASP A 600 0.57 5.53 -22.42
CA ASP A 600 1.78 6.19 -21.94
C ASP A 600 1.53 7.70 -21.77
N PHE A 601 1.23 8.12 -20.54
CA PHE A 601 0.94 9.51 -20.19
C PHE A 601 2.18 10.40 -20.04
N HIS A 602 3.40 9.86 -20.10
CA HIS A 602 4.62 10.68 -20.01
C HIS A 602 4.75 11.59 -21.25
N ALA A 603 4.32 11.12 -22.42
CA ALA A 603 4.31 11.93 -23.65
C ALA A 603 3.37 13.15 -23.57
N LEU A 604 2.29 13.06 -22.78
CA LEU A 604 1.31 14.15 -22.65
C LEU A 604 1.83 15.32 -21.80
N LYS A 605 2.63 15.04 -20.77
CA LYS A 605 3.24 16.10 -19.94
C LYS A 605 4.34 16.86 -20.68
N THR A 606 5.07 16.21 -21.60
CA THR A 606 6.13 16.86 -22.38
C THR A 606 5.57 17.66 -23.56
N MET A 607 4.51 17.16 -24.23
CA MET A 607 3.87 17.87 -25.35
C MET A 607 3.15 19.17 -24.94
N ALA A 608 2.73 19.29 -23.68
CA ALA A 608 2.17 20.53 -23.16
C ALA A 608 3.21 21.67 -22.97
N LYS A 609 4.51 21.41 -23.20
CA LYS A 609 5.60 22.36 -22.93
C LYS A 609 6.49 22.74 -24.11
N SER A 610 6.31 22.22 -25.32
CA SER A 610 7.26 22.48 -26.42
C SER A 610 6.61 22.94 -27.73
N ASP A 611 6.65 24.25 -27.97
CA ASP A 611 6.77 24.83 -29.32
C ASP A 611 8.28 24.86 -29.68
N PRO A 612 8.70 24.65 -30.94
CA PRO A 612 10.04 24.14 -31.24
C PRO A 612 11.08 25.23 -31.54
N SER A 613 12.31 24.98 -31.10
CA SER A 613 13.53 25.56 -31.66
C SER A 613 14.54 24.41 -31.83
N PRO A 614 15.05 24.13 -33.03
CA PRO A 614 16.03 23.07 -33.25
C PRO A 614 17.44 23.63 -33.06
N ASP A 615 18.20 23.03 -32.15
CA ASP A 615 19.62 22.69 -32.34
C ASP A 615 20.22 22.29 -31.00
N ALA A 616 20.71 21.05 -30.92
CA ALA A 616 22.07 20.73 -30.44
C ALA A 616 22.21 19.22 -30.23
N THR A 617 23.11 18.64 -30.99
CA THR A 617 23.75 17.35 -30.76
C THR A 617 24.88 17.52 -29.73
N SER A 618 25.05 16.58 -28.78
CA SER A 618 26.33 15.89 -28.47
C SER A 618 26.45 15.38 -27.02
N ALA A 619 26.94 14.13 -26.92
CA ALA A 619 27.90 13.55 -25.94
C ALA A 619 27.54 13.41 -24.43
N SER A 620 27.90 12.22 -23.91
CA SER A 620 27.90 11.79 -22.51
C SER A 620 28.87 12.61 -21.64
N GLU A 621 28.41 13.10 -20.48
CA GLU A 621 29.25 13.82 -19.51
C GLU A 621 29.53 13.05 -18.20
N PRO A 622 30.71 13.25 -17.57
CA PRO A 622 31.05 12.73 -16.24
C PRO A 622 30.24 13.42 -15.13
N GLY A 623 29.93 12.70 -14.04
CA GLY A 623 29.19 13.24 -12.90
C GLY A 623 29.76 14.54 -12.36
N LEU A 624 28.88 15.52 -12.14
CA LEU A 624 29.20 16.91 -11.80
C LEU A 624 29.83 17.04 -10.40
N ALA A 625 31.00 17.66 -10.34
CA ALA A 625 31.72 17.95 -9.10
C ALA A 625 30.96 18.99 -8.25
N HIS A 626 30.75 18.69 -6.96
CA HIS A 626 30.08 19.60 -6.02
C HIS A 626 31.07 20.21 -5.00
N PRO A 627 30.82 21.43 -4.48
CA PRO A 627 31.74 22.12 -3.57
C PRO A 627 31.68 21.64 -2.11
N TYR A 628 30.77 20.71 -1.78
CA TYR A 628 30.57 20.21 -0.42
C TYR A 628 31.53 19.06 -0.07
N TYR A 629 32.06 19.03 1.16
CA TYR A 629 32.93 17.94 1.61
C TYR A 629 32.11 16.74 2.14
N PRO A 630 32.49 15.48 1.79
CA PRO A 630 33.66 15.09 1.02
C PRO A 630 33.47 15.32 -0.49
N LEU A 631 34.42 16.01 -1.13
CA LEU A 631 34.35 16.48 -2.54
C LEU A 631 34.26 15.34 -3.59
N ASN A 632 34.49 14.11 -3.16
CA ASN A 632 34.57 12.89 -3.96
C ASN A 632 33.35 11.98 -3.80
N VAL A 633 32.34 12.39 -3.03
CA VAL A 633 31.04 11.73 -2.97
C VAL A 633 30.21 12.17 -4.17
N GLN A 634 29.44 11.27 -4.78
CA GLN A 634 28.41 11.68 -5.73
C GLN A 634 27.15 12.03 -4.95
N ILE A 635 26.68 13.27 -5.05
CA ILE A 635 25.38 13.68 -4.52
C ILE A 635 24.34 13.47 -5.63
N PRO A 636 23.45 12.46 -5.52
CA PRO A 636 22.43 12.21 -6.52
C PRO A 636 21.53 13.44 -6.65
N GLY A 637 21.36 13.94 -7.87
CA GLY A 637 20.55 15.14 -8.13
C GLY A 637 21.25 16.48 -7.83
N TYR A 638 22.57 16.50 -7.63
CA TYR A 638 23.33 17.75 -7.55
C TYR A 638 23.30 18.48 -8.90
N ALA A 639 22.47 19.52 -8.97
CA ALA A 639 22.53 20.49 -10.04
C ALA A 639 23.44 21.65 -9.58
N PRO A 640 24.59 21.91 -10.23
CA PRO A 640 25.33 23.14 -10.00
C PRO A 640 24.44 24.32 -10.38
N ASN A 641 24.63 25.47 -9.74
CA ASN A 641 23.98 26.68 -10.22
C ASN A 641 24.43 26.96 -11.66
N GLU A 642 23.52 26.77 -12.62
CA GLU A 642 23.77 26.96 -14.04
C GLU A 642 24.02 28.45 -14.37
N THR A 643 23.53 29.35 -13.52
CA THR A 643 23.68 30.79 -13.68
C THR A 643 24.71 31.31 -12.68
N THR A 644 25.81 31.84 -13.20
CA THR A 644 26.83 32.47 -12.33
C THR A 644 26.24 33.68 -11.63
N VAL A 645 26.76 34.04 -10.45
CA VAL A 645 26.35 35.27 -9.73
C VAL A 645 26.47 36.50 -10.65
N ILE A 646 27.49 36.52 -11.52
CA ILE A 646 27.71 37.60 -12.49
C ILE A 646 26.58 37.67 -13.54
N GLN A 647 25.93 36.56 -13.87
CA GLN A 647 24.76 36.51 -14.77
C GLN A 647 23.43 36.75 -14.04
N LEU A 648 23.33 36.37 -12.76
CA LEU A 648 22.15 36.66 -11.94
C LEU A 648 22.04 38.15 -11.62
N LEU A 649 23.16 38.84 -11.39
CA LEU A 649 23.21 40.27 -11.10
C LEU A 649 22.51 41.16 -12.15
N PRO A 650 22.72 41.00 -13.47
CA PRO A 650 21.99 41.77 -14.48
C PRO A 650 20.52 41.37 -14.61
N VAL A 651 20.13 40.13 -14.34
CA VAL A 651 18.70 39.71 -14.33
C VAL A 651 17.98 40.34 -13.13
N PHE A 652 18.57 40.21 -11.94
CA PHE A 652 18.07 40.85 -10.72
C PHE A 652 18.07 42.38 -10.85
N GLY A 653 19.16 42.96 -11.36
CA GLY A 653 19.26 44.38 -11.66
C GLY A 653 18.24 44.84 -12.71
N GLY A 654 17.93 44.00 -13.70
CA GLY A 654 16.90 44.25 -14.71
C GLY A 654 15.48 44.24 -14.13
N ILE A 655 15.17 43.29 -13.25
CA ILE A 655 13.89 43.25 -12.52
C ILE A 655 13.75 44.48 -11.62
N ILE A 656 14.79 44.82 -10.86
CA ILE A 656 14.83 46.05 -10.06
C ILE A 656 14.62 47.29 -10.94
N ALA A 657 15.35 47.40 -12.04
CA ALA A 657 15.24 48.54 -12.95
C ALA A 657 13.85 48.62 -13.59
N ALA A 658 13.20 47.49 -13.87
CA ALA A 658 11.84 47.45 -14.37
C ALA A 658 10.84 47.93 -13.31
N VAL A 659 10.92 47.40 -12.08
CA VAL A 659 10.02 47.79 -10.97
C VAL A 659 10.19 49.26 -10.61
N VAL A 660 11.43 49.71 -10.40
CA VAL A 660 11.75 51.09 -10.07
C VAL A 660 11.45 52.03 -11.24
N GLY A 661 11.78 51.61 -12.47
CA GLY A 661 11.53 52.38 -13.69
C GLY A 661 10.05 52.58 -13.96
N LEU A 662 9.21 51.57 -13.73
CA LEU A 662 7.77 51.65 -13.90
C LEU A 662 7.14 52.61 -12.88
N VAL A 663 7.61 52.60 -11.63
CA VAL A 663 7.19 53.57 -10.60
C VAL A 663 7.66 54.99 -10.94
N LEU A 664 8.88 55.15 -11.43
CA LEU A 664 9.39 56.45 -11.88
C LEU A 664 8.64 56.99 -13.11
N LEU A 665 8.26 56.12 -14.06
CA LEU A 665 7.45 56.49 -15.22
C LEU A 665 6.03 56.92 -14.81
N GLN A 666 5.42 56.23 -13.85
CA GLN A 666 4.13 56.62 -13.29
C GLN A 666 4.21 57.94 -12.52
N ALA A 667 5.27 58.13 -11.73
CA ALA A 667 5.54 59.39 -11.03
C ALA A 667 5.73 60.55 -12.02
N ALA A 668 6.49 60.33 -13.11
CA ALA A 668 6.72 61.33 -14.15
C ALA A 668 5.46 61.66 -14.98
N LYS A 669 4.54 60.70 -15.14
CA LYS A 669 3.23 60.89 -15.80
C LYS A 669 2.12 61.33 -14.83
N SER A 670 2.45 61.57 -13.57
CA SER A 670 1.49 62.02 -12.57
C SER A 670 0.86 63.34 -12.99
N ARG A 671 -0.46 63.47 -12.80
CA ARG A 671 -1.21 64.71 -13.07
C ARG A 671 -0.81 65.87 -12.15
N PHE A 672 -0.06 65.60 -11.08
CA PHE A 672 0.42 66.59 -10.12
C PHE A 672 1.96 66.75 -10.24
N PRO A 673 2.51 67.97 -10.26
CA PRO A 673 3.94 68.19 -10.42
C PRO A 673 4.72 67.73 -9.17
N LEU A 674 5.29 66.53 -9.23
CA LEU A 674 6.10 65.95 -8.15
C LEU A 674 7.52 66.54 -8.15
N ARG A 675 8.08 66.82 -6.97
CA ARG A 675 9.46 67.33 -6.85
C ARG A 675 10.46 66.21 -7.14
N ARG A 676 11.72 66.57 -7.45
CA ARG A 676 12.77 65.56 -7.70
C ARG A 676 13.00 64.63 -6.51
N ILE A 677 12.83 65.13 -5.29
CA ILE A 677 12.92 64.33 -4.07
C ILE A 677 11.75 63.33 -3.93
N ASP A 678 10.59 63.67 -4.46
CA ASP A 678 9.40 62.80 -4.41
C ASP A 678 9.55 61.64 -5.42
N HIS A 679 10.16 61.89 -6.58
CA HIS A 679 10.52 60.84 -7.55
C HIS A 679 11.60 59.90 -6.99
N PHE A 680 12.63 60.46 -6.33
CA PHE A 680 13.66 59.67 -5.67
C PHE A 680 13.08 58.81 -4.55
N ALA A 681 12.20 59.37 -3.73
CA ALA A 681 11.50 58.64 -2.68
C ALA A 681 10.65 57.50 -3.25
N ALA A 682 9.89 57.73 -4.33
CA ALA A 682 9.08 56.69 -4.97
C ALA A 682 9.94 55.54 -5.52
N ALA A 683 11.08 55.84 -6.15
CA ALA A 683 12.04 54.82 -6.60
C ALA A 683 12.66 54.03 -5.45
N TRP A 684 13.07 54.73 -4.39
CA TRP A 684 13.69 54.14 -3.21
C TRP A 684 12.74 53.17 -2.49
N PHE A 685 11.48 53.56 -2.28
CA PHE A 685 10.50 52.69 -1.63
C PHE A 685 10.04 51.52 -2.52
N ALA A 686 10.06 51.67 -3.85
CA ALA A 686 9.80 50.56 -4.78
C ALA A 686 10.90 49.49 -4.74
N LEU A 687 12.17 49.90 -4.66
CA LEU A 687 13.32 49.00 -4.51
C LEU A 687 13.27 48.24 -3.19
N CYS A 688 12.90 48.94 -2.12
CA CYS A 688 12.84 48.40 -0.78
C CYS A 688 11.84 47.24 -0.63
N ASN A 689 10.68 47.26 -1.28
CA ASN A 689 9.58 46.30 -1.05
C ASN A 689 9.94 44.80 -1.10
N VAL A 690 11.09 44.39 -1.66
CA VAL A 690 11.47 42.98 -1.81
C VAL A 690 12.20 42.39 -0.59
N GLU A 691 12.84 43.19 0.27
CA GLU A 691 13.52 42.68 1.49
C GLU A 691 13.38 43.60 2.72
N THR A 692 12.64 44.71 2.57
CA THR A 692 12.65 45.84 3.52
C THR A 692 11.58 45.79 4.62
N ILE A 693 10.52 45.00 4.46
CA ILE A 693 9.38 45.01 5.41
C ILE A 693 9.86 44.67 6.84
N THR A 694 10.80 43.74 6.97
CA THR A 694 11.38 43.32 8.26
C THR A 694 12.38 44.33 8.83
N ALA A 695 13.22 44.93 8.00
CA ALA A 695 14.32 45.78 8.46
C ALA A 695 13.95 47.26 8.67
N ILE A 696 13.09 47.85 7.83
CA ILE A 696 12.75 49.29 7.89
C ILE A 696 11.49 49.57 8.71
N ALA A 697 10.55 48.63 8.85
CA ALA A 697 9.39 48.83 9.72
C ALA A 697 9.67 48.45 11.18
N TRP A 698 10.18 47.24 11.43
CA TRP A 698 10.29 46.72 12.81
C TRP A 698 11.48 47.29 13.58
N GLY A 699 12.61 47.59 12.93
CA GLY A 699 13.78 48.18 13.58
C GLY A 699 13.49 49.57 14.19
N PRO A 700 13.04 50.55 13.41
CA PRO A 700 12.66 51.87 13.92
C PRO A 700 11.49 51.85 14.90
N LEU A 701 10.47 51.00 14.68
CA LEU A 701 9.37 50.85 15.64
C LEU A 701 9.86 50.28 16.97
N SER A 702 10.76 49.30 16.96
CA SER A 702 11.38 48.78 18.19
C SER A 702 12.18 49.88 18.91
N TRP A 703 12.90 50.72 18.18
CA TRP A 703 13.62 51.85 18.77
C TRP A 703 12.68 52.93 19.33
N LEU A 704 11.56 53.22 18.65
CA LEU A 704 10.52 54.11 19.15
C LEU A 704 9.82 53.55 20.39
N THR A 705 9.59 52.24 20.45
CA THR A 705 9.08 51.57 21.65
C THR A 705 10.06 51.74 22.81
N VAL A 706 11.36 51.51 22.59
CA VAL A 706 12.39 51.73 23.61
C VAL A 706 12.43 53.19 24.07
N ARG A 707 12.42 54.16 23.15
CA ARG A 707 12.36 55.59 23.49
C ARG A 707 11.08 55.95 24.25
N GLY A 708 9.94 55.36 23.88
CA GLY A 708 8.66 55.54 24.57
C GLY A 708 8.67 54.97 25.99
N ILE A 709 9.32 53.81 26.20
CA ILE A 709 9.56 53.24 27.53
C ILE A 709 10.41 54.19 28.37
N LEU A 710 11.57 54.62 27.84
CA LEU A 710 12.51 55.50 28.55
C LEU A 710 11.93 56.88 28.87
N ALA A 711 11.04 57.40 28.00
CA ALA A 711 10.36 58.67 28.22
C ALA A 711 9.04 58.54 29.00
N ASN A 712 8.69 57.34 29.48
CA ASN A 712 7.41 57.00 30.10
C ASN A 712 6.17 57.48 29.30
N SER A 713 6.27 57.43 27.96
CA SER A 713 5.22 57.89 27.06
C SER A 713 4.16 56.80 26.86
N PRO A 714 2.85 57.10 26.95
CA PRO A 714 1.78 56.13 26.67
C PRO A 714 1.81 55.56 25.24
N SER A 715 2.40 56.30 24.29
CA SER A 715 2.53 55.89 22.88
C SER A 715 3.38 54.63 22.68
N ARG A 716 4.19 54.25 23.69
CA ARG A 716 4.97 53.00 23.68
C ARG A 716 4.09 51.77 23.49
N HIS A 717 2.90 51.75 24.08
CA HIS A 717 2.02 50.57 24.04
C HIS A 717 1.49 50.30 22.64
N VAL A 718 1.27 51.35 21.84
CA VAL A 718 0.85 51.21 20.43
C VAL A 718 1.97 50.61 19.57
N THR A 719 3.19 51.14 19.69
CA THR A 719 4.34 50.62 18.93
C THR A 719 4.75 49.23 19.38
N GLN A 720 4.69 48.94 20.68
CA GLN A 720 4.94 47.62 21.26
C GLN A 720 3.94 46.57 20.74
N LEU A 721 2.65 46.90 20.68
CA LEU A 721 1.63 46.00 20.12
C LEU A 721 1.94 45.63 18.66
N ILE A 722 2.24 46.63 17.83
CA ILE A 722 2.52 46.42 16.40
C ILE A 722 3.74 45.52 16.19
N VAL A 723 4.83 45.79 16.91
CA VAL A 723 6.07 45.00 16.78
C VAL A 723 5.86 43.57 17.28
N CYS A 724 5.16 43.38 18.41
CA CYS A 724 4.95 42.05 18.97
C CYS A 724 4.06 41.17 18.07
N VAL A 725 2.97 41.71 17.53
CA VAL A 725 2.12 40.95 16.58
C VAL A 725 2.89 40.54 15.34
N ALA A 726 3.67 41.47 14.79
CA ALA A 726 4.41 41.23 13.56
C ALA A 726 5.55 40.21 13.76
N HIS A 727 6.21 40.23 14.92
CA HIS A 727 7.21 39.24 15.30
C HIS A 727 6.60 37.84 15.49
N LEU A 728 5.42 37.76 16.15
CA LEU A 728 4.70 36.50 16.33
C LEU A 728 4.25 35.89 15.01
N TYR A 729 3.81 36.71 14.06
CA TYR A 729 3.51 36.26 12.71
C TYR A 729 4.74 35.63 12.03
N GLY A 730 5.92 36.27 12.15
CA GLY A 730 7.17 35.72 11.61
C GLY A 730 7.56 34.37 12.23
N VAL A 731 7.49 34.25 13.56
CA VAL A 731 7.79 32.99 14.25
C VAL A 731 6.76 31.90 13.92
N ALA A 732 5.48 32.26 13.79
CA ALA A 732 4.43 31.33 13.37
C ALA A 732 4.70 30.79 11.98
N LEU A 733 5.08 31.64 11.01
CA LEU A 733 5.48 31.17 9.67
C LEU A 733 6.73 30.28 9.73
N TYR A 734 7.73 30.63 10.53
CA TYR A 734 8.96 29.85 10.70
C TYR A 734 8.68 28.43 11.23
N TYR A 735 7.78 28.28 12.21
CA TYR A 735 7.39 26.95 12.68
C TYR A 735 6.41 26.25 11.75
N LEU A 736 5.45 26.96 11.18
CA LEU A 736 4.40 26.39 10.34
C LEU A 736 4.96 25.83 9.04
N THR A 737 5.92 26.52 8.41
CA THR A 737 6.53 26.05 7.16
C THR A 737 7.24 24.71 7.36
N ASN A 738 8.07 24.59 8.39
CA ASN A 738 8.73 23.33 8.70
C ASN A 738 7.76 22.25 9.22
N TRP A 739 6.74 22.63 10.01
CA TRP A 739 5.72 21.67 10.46
C TRP A 739 4.91 21.14 9.28
N MET A 740 4.49 22.00 8.35
CA MET A 740 3.80 21.60 7.13
C MET A 740 4.66 20.71 6.25
N GLU A 741 5.96 20.98 6.15
CA GLU A 741 6.90 20.13 5.42
C GLU A 741 6.99 18.73 6.07
N GLY A 742 7.12 18.65 7.40
CA GLY A 742 7.10 17.37 8.12
C GLY A 742 5.77 16.63 8.02
N HIS A 743 4.63 17.35 8.02
CA HIS A 743 3.29 16.76 7.94
C HIS A 743 2.92 16.32 6.50
N MET A 744 3.40 17.04 5.49
CA MET A 744 3.14 16.72 4.08
C MET A 744 4.06 15.61 3.56
N TYR A 745 5.31 15.53 4.03
CA TYR A 745 6.31 14.59 3.50
C TYR A 745 6.65 13.43 4.44
N GLY A 746 6.25 13.48 5.72
CA GLY A 746 6.41 12.35 6.66
C GLY A 746 7.86 11.98 7.00
N VAL A 747 8.84 12.86 6.73
CA VAL A 747 10.27 12.60 6.93
C VAL A 747 10.92 13.75 7.71
N ALA A 748 11.71 13.43 8.75
CA ALA A 748 12.52 14.40 9.48
C ALA A 748 13.96 14.42 8.94
N TYR A 749 14.42 15.57 8.42
CA TYR A 749 15.74 15.71 7.76
C TYR A 749 16.94 15.90 8.70
N SER A 750 16.74 15.80 10.02
CA SER A 750 17.78 16.07 11.03
C SER A 750 17.98 14.90 11.98
N ARG A 751 19.22 14.50 12.30
CA ARG A 751 19.53 13.42 13.26
C ARG A 751 20.49 13.88 14.37
N PRO A 752 20.24 13.53 15.65
CA PRO A 752 19.05 12.85 16.17
C PRO A 752 17.80 13.77 16.14
N GLU A 753 16.70 13.22 15.65
CA GLU A 753 15.47 13.94 15.28
C GLU A 753 14.88 14.74 16.45
N PHE A 754 14.84 14.13 17.63
CA PHE A 754 14.28 14.77 18.82
C PHE A 754 15.10 15.98 19.29
N LEU A 755 16.43 15.85 19.40
CA LEU A 755 17.28 16.93 19.94
C LEU A 755 17.34 18.12 18.99
N TYR A 756 17.46 17.88 17.69
CA TYR A 756 17.52 18.99 16.73
C TYR A 756 16.18 19.69 16.62
N TYR A 757 15.07 18.95 16.51
CA TYR A 757 13.76 19.58 16.32
C TYR A 757 13.21 20.18 17.62
N TRP A 758 13.10 19.40 18.69
CA TRP A 758 12.43 19.89 19.90
C TRP A 758 13.33 20.77 20.77
N VAL A 759 14.62 20.47 20.90
CA VAL A 759 15.52 21.25 21.77
C VAL A 759 16.10 22.46 21.04
N TYR A 760 16.68 22.28 19.86
CA TYR A 760 17.28 23.39 19.11
C TYR A 760 16.24 24.21 18.34
N TYR A 761 15.48 23.57 17.44
CA TYR A 761 14.61 24.28 16.51
C TYR A 761 13.41 24.94 17.22
N ILE A 762 12.68 24.19 18.05
CA ILE A 762 11.57 24.73 18.86
C ILE A 762 12.10 25.37 20.15
N GLY A 763 12.89 24.64 20.94
CA GLY A 763 13.30 25.06 22.29
C GLY A 763 14.09 26.37 22.31
N PHE A 764 15.18 26.50 21.54
CA PHE A 764 15.97 27.74 21.53
C PHE A 764 15.28 28.91 20.82
N ASN A 765 14.28 28.64 19.98
CA ASN A 765 13.50 29.71 19.35
C ASN A 765 12.23 30.08 20.12
N MET A 766 11.77 29.29 21.08
CA MET A 766 10.60 29.59 21.93
C MET A 766 10.64 30.96 22.62
N PRO A 767 11.79 31.47 23.13
CA PRO A 767 11.83 32.81 23.72
C PRO A 767 11.33 33.92 22.79
N TRP A 768 11.54 33.77 21.48
CA TRP A 768 11.07 34.73 20.46
C TRP A 768 9.56 34.70 20.24
N ALA A 769 8.85 33.66 20.71
CA ALA A 769 7.39 33.65 20.78
C ALA A 769 6.87 34.11 22.16
N ILE A 770 7.47 33.62 23.24
CA ILE A 770 6.97 33.84 24.60
C ILE A 770 7.07 35.32 25.00
N VAL A 771 8.23 35.95 24.78
CA VAL A 771 8.46 37.34 25.22
C VAL A 771 7.51 38.32 24.52
N PRO A 772 7.32 38.27 23.18
CA PRO A 772 6.34 39.13 22.52
C PRO A 772 4.90 38.89 22.99
N VAL A 773 4.46 37.65 23.26
CA VAL A 773 3.10 37.39 23.79
C VAL A 773 2.89 38.08 25.14
N VAL A 774 3.86 37.97 26.05
CA VAL A 774 3.76 38.59 27.38
C VAL A 774 3.71 40.12 27.27
N LEU A 775 4.59 40.71 26.44
CA LEU A 775 4.63 42.15 26.22
C LEU A 775 3.39 42.68 25.48
N LEU A 776 2.80 41.88 24.60
CA LEU A 776 1.54 42.18 23.92
C LEU A 776 0.39 42.22 24.93
N TRP A 777 0.32 41.22 25.81
CA TRP A 777 -0.71 41.13 26.84
C TRP A 777 -0.66 42.29 27.84
N ASP A 778 0.54 42.67 28.30
CA ASP A 778 0.70 43.83 29.18
C ASP A 778 0.21 45.13 28.51
N SER A 779 0.64 45.39 27.27
CA SER A 779 0.22 46.60 26.54
C SER A 779 -1.28 46.61 26.26
N TRP A 780 -1.89 45.46 26.01
CA TRP A 780 -3.34 45.32 25.86
C TRP A 780 -4.07 45.74 27.15
N GLN A 781 -3.68 45.18 28.30
CA GLN A 781 -4.31 45.46 29.59
C GLN A 781 -4.21 46.94 29.99
N GLN A 782 -3.05 47.56 29.77
CA GLN A 782 -2.86 48.99 30.06
C GLN A 782 -3.72 49.88 29.16
N THR A 783 -3.87 49.50 27.89
CA THR A 783 -4.72 50.22 26.93
C THR A 783 -6.19 50.17 27.34
N VAL A 784 -6.69 48.98 27.72
CA VAL A 784 -8.07 48.81 28.20
C VAL A 784 -8.33 49.66 29.44
N LYS A 785 -7.44 49.61 30.44
CA LYS A 785 -7.57 50.42 31.67
C LYS A 785 -7.64 51.92 31.38
N ALA A 786 -6.84 52.40 30.43
CA ALA A 786 -6.83 53.81 30.06
C ALA A 786 -8.17 54.26 29.45
N PHE A 787 -8.78 53.43 28.59
CA PHE A 787 -10.09 53.73 28.01
C PHE A 787 -11.20 53.70 29.06
N SER A 788 -11.22 52.70 29.94
CA SER A 788 -12.22 52.64 31.02
C SER A 788 -12.15 53.86 31.94
N ALA A 789 -10.95 54.33 32.30
CA ALA A 789 -10.79 55.53 33.11
C ALA A 789 -11.27 56.81 32.38
N LEU A 790 -11.14 56.85 31.05
CA LEU A 790 -11.59 57.99 30.24
C LEU A 790 -13.11 58.03 30.12
N GLU A 791 -13.76 56.87 29.98
CA GLU A 791 -15.21 56.73 30.00
C GLU A 791 -15.79 57.12 31.37
N GLU A 792 -15.18 56.67 32.47
CA GLU A 792 -15.58 57.09 33.82
C GLU A 792 -15.48 58.60 34.01
N LYS A 793 -14.41 59.23 33.49
CA LYS A 793 -14.22 60.68 33.57
C LYS A 793 -15.24 61.44 32.70
N ALA A 794 -15.55 60.93 31.51
CA ALA A 794 -16.57 61.50 30.63
C ALA A 794 -17.98 61.35 31.22
N ALA A 795 -18.25 60.25 31.92
CA ALA A 795 -19.50 60.04 32.66
C ALA A 795 -19.63 61.05 33.82
N ARG A 796 -18.55 61.30 34.57
CA ARG A 796 -18.53 62.31 35.64
C ARG A 796 -18.68 63.75 35.10
N ALA A 797 -18.02 64.09 33.99
CA ALA A 797 -18.12 65.41 33.36
C ALA A 797 -19.49 65.69 32.69
N LYS A 798 -20.33 64.67 32.50
CA LYS A 798 -21.74 64.85 32.10
C LYS A 798 -22.68 65.03 33.30
N GLN A 799 -22.21 64.74 34.51
CA GLN A 799 -22.96 64.87 35.76
C GLN A 799 -22.68 66.19 36.49
N GLU A 800 -21.53 66.83 36.21
CA GLU A 800 -21.20 68.23 36.54
C GLU A 800 -21.72 69.19 35.46
#